data_AF-A0A7V6B6Y3-F1
#
_entry.id   AF-A0A7V6B6Y3-F1
#
_cell.length_a   1.000
_cell.length_b   1.000
_cell.length_c   1.000
_cell.angle_alpha   90.00
_cell.angle_beta   90.00
_cell.angle_gamma   90.00
#
_symmetry.space_group_name_H-M   'P 1'
#
loop_
_entity.id
_entity.type
_entity.pdbx_description
1 polymer ?
#
loop_
_entity_poly.entity_id
_entity_poly.type
_entity_poly.pdbx_seq_one_letter_code
_entity_poly.pdbx_strand_id
1 'polypeptide(L)'
;MDRKPAVASEDRQREIRTLAGEFSLALVKALIQTGYYSSEHPAAKVAISELYQKLREVTREAIEITYTLSSVVDERGVLIEGLTKEPIEMTRALHSIMGEHFISRFHDYFIRNKVASLSIKRNIDRLEFERFIDIWMTWGSKLAKVDQRLGAGLMAKELADKGILGVSVVGMEEVPGIERKLPWPVRLAIARLRADIQKVETSPFIKPQDKPKFRIQMITDIVKGFQKAETCAEVLLNADLVAVVSSDLTPLEIEQAMALVVPSGIVHEVAQILFDIAQVVLRGEEVQVVGRDPAGYKDCVVRVTRLVMDRLAQSAGVESYDLLEEAYRKGLVQEPILPEPLRRRIRARDLTKRFLEGPDAFLEDFDKTSNPKVYLKYLNAFSTIIPELLANKDDAHLSKIFAFVVKHYNEEPPPFVGRKRFIEETLLGLATQGHLEPLIVLTVSVPKERRQHLEDGVALFKAQAVPYLVEILARAEDVSQRGAAMRVLQKIGEPAVPALVEELKAHRLPWYTVRNVIALLTQVGSKEAIAAIAPYRKHPNPKVREECVVALATLLGEASEKPLLEFLGDQDKAVRRRAIYHLSALRSTNAKFLKTILDIIRIRTRHEEEPDIPAQIACLEALEHYEYHMLPEAIDFEGALLDIVKPKRWKLLLPGRFGIRRKPVEVVEKAVRALGAMGTGKALPALGDLLGHKDPRIQEAAREAMDRIRARVLSQQTQRPLKF
;
A
#
# COMPACT_ATOMS: atom_id res chain seq x y z
N MET A 1 -4.14 20.62 -3.42
CA MET A 1 -4.35 22.04 -3.11
C MET A 1 -5.63 22.13 -2.31
N ASP A 2 -5.55 22.35 -1.00
CA ASP A 2 -6.65 22.91 -0.19
C ASP A 2 -6.07 23.41 1.14
N ARG A 3 -5.32 24.52 1.05
CA ARG A 3 -4.92 25.32 2.22
C ARG A 3 -6.11 26.19 2.63
N LYS A 4 -7.09 25.62 3.33
CA LYS A 4 -8.23 26.37 3.93
C LYS A 4 -8.65 26.00 5.37
N PRO A 5 -7.91 25.25 6.22
CA PRO A 5 -8.25 25.12 7.64
C PRO A 5 -7.61 26.17 8.57
N ALA A 6 -6.49 26.79 8.18
CA ALA A 6 -5.71 27.66 9.08
C ALA A 6 -6.38 29.01 9.37
N VAL A 7 -6.98 29.65 8.37
CA VAL A 7 -7.60 30.98 8.52
C VAL A 7 -8.84 30.92 9.42
N ALA A 8 -9.66 29.86 9.27
CA ALA A 8 -10.84 29.65 10.10
C ALA A 8 -10.51 29.37 11.58
N SER A 9 -9.35 28.75 11.88
CA SER A 9 -8.96 28.48 13.25
C SER A 9 -8.39 29.71 13.96
N GLU A 10 -7.67 30.59 13.24
CA GLU A 10 -7.16 31.85 13.78
C GLU A 10 -8.29 32.85 14.07
N ASP A 11 -9.24 32.99 13.15
CA ASP A 11 -10.43 33.85 13.36
C ASP A 11 -11.23 33.38 14.58
N ARG A 12 -11.35 32.06 14.76
CA ARG A 12 -12.03 31.47 15.92
C ARG A 12 -11.27 31.71 17.22
N GLN A 13 -9.94 31.58 17.24
CA GLN A 13 -9.15 31.91 18.43
C GLN A 13 -9.27 33.38 18.81
N ARG A 14 -9.35 34.27 17.80
CA ARG A 14 -9.54 35.71 18.02
C ARG A 14 -10.91 36.03 18.61
N GLU A 15 -11.95 35.33 18.16
CA GLU A 15 -13.30 35.43 18.74
C GLU A 15 -13.29 35.02 20.24
N ILE A 16 -12.71 33.87 20.57
CA ILE A 16 -12.63 33.38 21.97
C ILE A 16 -11.89 34.37 22.86
N ARG A 17 -10.76 34.94 22.40
CA ARG A 17 -10.00 35.96 23.13
C ARG A 17 -10.83 37.22 23.39
N THR A 18 -11.66 37.62 22.42
CA THR A 18 -12.54 38.79 22.54
C THR A 18 -13.64 38.54 23.58
N LEU A 19 -14.33 37.39 23.49
CA LEU A 19 -15.35 36.99 24.47
C LEU A 19 -14.77 36.86 25.88
N ALA A 20 -13.54 36.33 26.01
CA ALA A 20 -12.82 36.27 27.28
C ALA A 20 -12.59 37.66 27.87
N GLY A 21 -12.07 38.60 27.07
CA GLY A 21 -11.88 39.99 27.49
C GLY A 21 -13.20 40.66 27.92
N GLU A 22 -14.26 40.52 27.15
CA GLU A 22 -15.57 41.09 27.48
C GLU A 22 -16.15 40.54 28.80
N PHE A 23 -16.09 39.21 28.97
CA PHE A 23 -16.57 38.58 30.19
C PHE A 23 -15.73 39.01 31.40
N SER A 24 -14.40 38.97 31.28
CA SER A 24 -13.50 39.42 32.36
C SER A 24 -13.73 40.88 32.73
N LEU A 25 -13.92 41.78 31.76
CA LEU A 25 -14.21 43.18 32.05
C LEU A 25 -15.54 43.35 32.78
N ALA A 26 -16.59 42.65 32.35
CA ALA A 26 -17.89 42.67 33.02
C ALA A 26 -17.79 42.15 34.45
N LEU A 27 -17.02 41.07 34.66
CA LEU A 27 -16.75 40.46 35.97
C LEU A 27 -16.05 41.45 36.91
N VAL A 28 -15.00 42.13 36.43
CA VAL A 28 -14.25 43.11 37.23
C VAL A 28 -15.07 44.38 37.50
N LYS A 29 -15.88 44.84 36.53
CA LYS A 29 -16.81 45.96 36.73
C LYS A 29 -17.82 45.66 37.82
N ALA A 30 -18.38 44.44 37.81
CA ALA A 30 -19.28 43.98 38.85
C ALA A 30 -18.60 44.00 40.23
N LEU A 31 -17.32 43.60 40.32
CA LEU A 31 -16.55 43.70 41.56
C LEU A 31 -16.34 45.15 42.03
N ILE A 32 -16.03 46.09 41.12
CA ILE A 32 -15.65 47.46 41.47
C ILE A 32 -16.86 48.38 41.76
N GLN A 33 -18.01 48.17 41.12
CA GLN A 33 -19.19 49.03 41.28
C GLN A 33 -19.94 48.86 42.62
N THR A 34 -19.49 47.93 43.47
CA THR A 34 -20.14 47.53 44.74
C THR A 34 -19.97 48.51 45.90
N GLY A 35 -19.34 49.67 45.67
CA GLY A 35 -19.37 50.78 46.64
C GLY A 35 -20.73 51.48 46.75
N TYR A 36 -21.66 51.28 45.81
CA TYR A 36 -22.84 52.15 45.66
C TYR A 36 -24.23 51.48 45.81
N TYR A 37 -24.37 50.15 45.76
CA TYR A 37 -25.68 49.47 45.87
C TYR A 37 -25.62 48.17 46.67
N SER A 38 -26.67 47.85 47.44
CA SER A 38 -26.85 46.55 48.10
C SER A 38 -27.20 45.45 47.07
N SER A 39 -26.88 44.19 47.37
CA SER A 39 -27.15 43.02 46.51
C SER A 39 -28.63 42.83 46.15
N GLU A 40 -29.55 43.49 46.86
CA GLU A 40 -30.98 43.43 46.59
C GLU A 40 -31.48 44.46 45.56
N HIS A 41 -30.62 45.39 45.10
CA HIS A 41 -31.02 46.43 44.15
C HIS A 41 -31.34 45.84 42.75
N PRO A 42 -32.46 46.23 42.09
CA PRO A 42 -32.85 45.69 40.78
C PRO A 42 -31.77 45.76 39.70
N ALA A 43 -30.99 46.85 39.67
CA ALA A 43 -29.89 47.02 38.71
C ALA A 43 -28.75 46.01 38.93
N ALA A 44 -28.47 45.59 40.17
CA ALA A 44 -27.46 44.58 40.47
C ALA A 44 -27.90 43.19 39.96
N LYS A 45 -29.18 42.85 40.12
CA LYS A 45 -29.75 41.59 39.60
C LYS A 45 -29.69 41.51 38.06
N VAL A 46 -29.94 42.62 37.36
CA VAL A 46 -29.81 42.69 35.89
C VAL A 46 -28.36 42.48 35.47
N ALA A 47 -27.40 43.15 36.12
CA ALA A 47 -25.98 43.02 35.82
C ALA A 47 -25.46 41.59 36.03
N ILE A 48 -25.88 40.91 37.11
CA ILE A 48 -25.50 39.50 37.37
C ILE A 48 -26.10 38.57 36.29
N SER A 49 -27.34 38.82 35.88
CA SER A 49 -27.99 38.05 34.81
C SER A 49 -27.26 38.19 33.47
N GLU A 50 -26.83 39.40 33.10
CA GLU A 50 -26.03 39.63 31.89
C GLU A 50 -24.66 38.96 31.97
N LEU A 51 -24.02 39.01 33.14
CA LEU A 51 -22.74 38.37 33.39
C LEU A 51 -22.82 36.84 33.24
N TYR A 52 -23.91 36.23 33.72
CA TYR A 52 -24.15 34.79 33.53
C TYR A 52 -24.31 34.42 32.05
N GLN A 53 -25.00 35.25 31.25
CA GLN A 53 -25.09 35.01 29.79
C GLN A 53 -23.71 35.07 29.12
N LYS A 54 -22.90 36.07 29.46
CA LYS A 54 -21.52 36.18 28.96
C LYS A 54 -20.65 34.99 29.37
N LEU A 55 -20.82 34.45 30.58
CA LEU A 55 -20.15 33.20 31.00
C LEU A 55 -20.52 32.03 30.08
N ARG A 56 -21.81 31.87 29.76
CA ARG A 56 -22.31 30.80 28.89
C ARG A 56 -21.80 30.94 27.45
N GLU A 57 -21.60 32.17 26.97
CA GLU A 57 -21.04 32.46 25.66
C GLU A 57 -19.54 32.15 25.60
N VAL A 58 -18.74 32.66 26.54
CA VAL A 58 -17.28 32.45 26.53
C VAL A 58 -16.91 30.98 26.75
N THR A 59 -17.70 30.24 27.55
CA THR A 59 -17.48 28.81 27.81
C THR A 59 -18.22 27.89 26.82
N ARG A 60 -18.71 28.40 25.68
CA ARG A 60 -19.50 27.59 24.71
C ARG A 60 -18.80 26.30 24.26
N GLU A 61 -17.48 26.33 24.14
CA GLU A 61 -16.65 25.18 23.71
C GLU A 61 -15.63 24.75 24.77
N ALA A 62 -15.70 25.33 25.97
CA ALA A 62 -14.81 25.05 27.09
C ALA A 62 -15.58 24.41 28.26
N ILE A 63 -14.85 23.74 29.15
CA ILE A 63 -15.42 23.16 30.37
C ILE A 63 -15.53 24.24 31.47
N GLU A 64 -14.66 25.24 31.42
CA GLU A 64 -14.53 26.30 32.42
C GLU A 64 -13.75 27.50 31.87
N ILE A 65 -13.82 28.61 32.61
CA ILE A 65 -12.87 29.72 32.50
C ILE A 65 -12.10 29.81 33.81
N THR A 66 -10.77 29.84 33.72
CA THR A 66 -9.89 29.84 34.90
C THR A 66 -8.98 31.05 34.88
N TYR A 67 -8.88 31.75 36.00
CA TYR A 67 -7.99 32.88 36.23
C TYR A 67 -6.84 32.44 37.12
N THR A 68 -5.60 32.55 36.63
CA THR A 68 -4.40 32.10 37.35
C THR A 68 -3.40 33.24 37.51
N LEU A 69 -2.69 33.28 38.63
CA LEU A 69 -1.58 34.23 38.80
C LEU A 69 -0.32 33.69 38.09
N SER A 70 0.26 34.47 37.18
CA SER A 70 1.43 34.09 36.38
C SER A 70 2.73 34.07 37.20
N SER A 71 2.92 35.06 38.07
CA SER A 71 4.08 35.22 38.95
C SER A 71 3.73 36.23 40.05
N VAL A 72 4.40 36.13 41.21
CA VAL A 72 4.31 37.13 42.29
C VAL A 72 5.24 38.33 42.02
N VAL A 73 6.17 38.19 41.07
CA VAL A 73 7.30 39.11 40.86
C VAL A 73 7.10 40.02 39.63
N ASP A 74 6.35 39.59 38.62
CA ASP A 74 6.09 40.38 37.42
C ASP A 74 4.74 41.10 37.50
N GLU A 75 4.74 42.43 37.27
CA GLU A 75 3.55 43.31 37.25
C GLU A 75 2.58 43.01 36.08
N ARG A 76 2.74 41.88 35.38
CA ARG A 76 1.94 41.47 34.22
C ARG A 76 1.08 40.25 34.53
N GLY A 77 -0.03 40.55 35.21
CA GLY A 77 -1.38 40.16 34.79
C GLY A 77 -1.78 38.71 35.00
N VAL A 78 -2.90 38.53 35.68
CA VAL A 78 -3.67 37.27 35.74
C VAL A 78 -3.83 36.67 34.33
N LEU A 79 -3.58 35.37 34.19
CA LEU A 79 -3.79 34.63 32.94
C LEU A 79 -5.19 34.02 32.92
N ILE A 80 -5.77 33.92 31.72
CA ILE A 80 -7.01 33.22 31.47
C ILE A 80 -6.69 31.87 30.81
N GLU A 81 -7.06 30.80 31.49
CA GLU A 81 -6.84 29.41 31.11
C GLU A 81 -8.18 28.67 30.90
N GLY A 82 -8.14 27.50 30.27
CA GLY A 82 -9.30 26.64 30.03
C GLY A 82 -10.08 26.92 28.74
N LEU A 83 -9.84 28.07 28.09
CA LEU A 83 -10.53 28.48 26.86
C LEU A 83 -9.78 28.15 25.56
N THR A 84 -8.46 28.20 25.59
CA THR A 84 -7.58 28.01 24.42
C THR A 84 -6.38 27.12 24.77
N LYS A 85 -5.65 26.63 23.75
CA LYS A 85 -4.44 25.82 23.95
C LYS A 85 -3.31 26.56 24.69
N GLU A 86 -3.18 27.86 24.43
CA GLU A 86 -2.26 28.74 25.14
C GLU A 86 -3.04 29.61 26.13
N PRO A 87 -2.48 29.88 27.32
CA PRO A 87 -3.06 30.86 28.24
C PRO A 87 -3.19 32.23 27.58
N ILE A 88 -4.30 32.91 27.83
CA ILE A 88 -4.55 34.26 27.34
C ILE A 88 -4.08 35.25 28.42
N GLU A 89 -3.11 36.08 28.11
CA GLU A 89 -2.76 37.21 28.97
C GLU A 89 -3.96 38.17 29.06
N MET A 90 -4.46 38.43 30.27
CA MET A 90 -5.60 39.31 30.48
C MET A 90 -5.34 40.73 29.93
N THR A 91 -4.10 41.21 30.01
CA THR A 91 -3.68 42.47 29.37
C THR A 91 -3.97 42.44 27.87
N ARG A 92 -3.53 41.41 27.14
CA ARG A 92 -3.76 41.28 25.70
C ARG A 92 -5.24 41.12 25.35
N ALA A 93 -6.02 40.43 26.19
CA ALA A 93 -7.46 40.28 25.99
C ALA A 93 -8.23 41.61 26.11
N LEU A 94 -7.71 42.56 26.90
CA LEU A 94 -8.38 43.82 27.25
C LEU A 94 -7.78 45.08 26.58
N HIS A 95 -6.68 44.96 25.83
CA HIS A 95 -6.01 46.09 25.16
C HIS A 95 -6.93 46.88 24.20
N SER A 96 -8.02 46.30 23.71
CA SER A 96 -9.02 46.99 22.87
C SER A 96 -10.09 47.74 23.67
N ILE A 97 -10.17 47.60 24.99
CA ILE A 97 -11.28 48.08 25.82
C ILE A 97 -10.75 48.76 27.10
N MET A 98 -10.22 50.00 27.01
CA MET A 98 -9.82 50.90 28.14
C MET A 98 -9.67 50.21 29.52
N GLY A 99 -8.74 49.25 29.62
CA GLY A 99 -8.80 48.19 30.64
C GLY A 99 -7.65 48.16 31.66
N GLU A 100 -6.61 48.98 31.50
CA GLU A 100 -5.40 48.92 32.35
C GLU A 100 -5.70 49.10 33.84
N HIS A 101 -6.57 50.06 34.20
CA HIS A 101 -7.01 50.28 35.57
C HIS A 101 -7.77 49.08 36.16
N PHE A 102 -8.58 48.41 35.33
CA PHE A 102 -9.35 47.23 35.74
C PHE A 102 -8.44 46.01 35.93
N ILE A 103 -7.44 45.84 35.07
CA ILE A 103 -6.45 44.76 35.17
C ILE A 103 -5.65 44.90 36.46
N SER A 104 -5.12 46.09 36.76
CA SER A 104 -4.36 46.35 37.99
C SER A 104 -5.19 46.00 39.22
N ARG A 105 -6.44 46.45 39.28
CA ARG A 105 -7.32 46.15 40.42
C ARG A 105 -7.65 44.66 40.56
N PHE A 106 -7.79 43.93 39.45
CA PHE A 106 -8.04 42.50 39.50
C PHE A 106 -6.80 41.71 39.94
N HIS A 107 -5.63 42.12 39.47
CA HIS A 107 -4.35 41.59 39.96
C HIS A 107 -4.17 41.86 41.47
N ASP A 108 -4.39 43.10 41.92
CA ASP A 108 -4.33 43.48 43.33
C ASP A 108 -5.30 42.67 44.19
N TYR A 109 -6.48 42.34 43.64
CA TYR A 109 -7.42 41.44 44.30
C TYR A 109 -6.78 40.05 44.54
N PHE A 110 -6.17 39.44 43.53
CA PHE A 110 -5.53 38.12 43.68
C PHE A 110 -4.39 38.15 44.70
N ILE A 111 -3.54 39.18 44.65
CA ILE A 111 -2.42 39.34 45.60
C ILE A 111 -2.92 39.57 47.03
N ARG A 112 -3.89 40.48 47.22
CA ARG A 112 -4.43 40.82 48.55
C ARG A 112 -5.17 39.64 49.16
N ASN A 113 -5.93 38.88 48.36
CA ASN A 113 -6.69 37.72 48.82
C ASN A 113 -5.86 36.42 48.78
N LYS A 114 -4.57 36.50 48.43
CA LYS A 114 -3.65 35.34 48.31
C LYS A 114 -4.22 34.22 47.41
N VAL A 115 -4.96 34.59 46.37
CA VAL A 115 -5.57 33.64 45.41
C VAL A 115 -4.56 33.30 44.33
N ALA A 116 -4.29 32.01 44.15
CA ALA A 116 -3.49 31.47 43.07
C ALA A 116 -4.32 31.18 41.81
N SER A 117 -5.53 30.64 42.01
CA SER A 117 -6.46 30.29 40.94
C SER A 117 -7.91 30.51 41.35
N LEU A 118 -8.71 31.01 40.42
CA LEU A 118 -10.18 31.08 40.49
C LEU A 118 -10.76 30.51 39.20
N SER A 119 -11.54 29.44 39.30
CA SER A 119 -12.16 28.77 38.15
C SER A 119 -13.67 28.81 38.24
N ILE A 120 -14.35 29.14 37.14
CA ILE A 120 -15.80 29.09 37.04
C ILE A 120 -16.16 28.05 35.97
N LYS A 121 -16.80 26.97 36.40
CA LYS A 121 -17.20 25.86 35.53
C LYS A 121 -18.42 26.24 34.71
N ARG A 122 -18.47 25.78 33.47
CA ARG A 122 -19.60 26.01 32.57
C ARG A 122 -20.91 25.47 33.13
N ASN A 123 -20.87 24.34 33.83
CA ASN A 123 -22.05 23.65 34.33
C ASN A 123 -22.67 24.30 35.59
N ILE A 124 -22.10 25.39 36.10
CA ILE A 124 -22.70 26.17 37.19
C ILE A 124 -24.10 26.64 36.78
N ASP A 125 -25.08 26.43 37.65
CA ASP A 125 -26.43 26.92 37.39
C ASP A 125 -26.56 28.41 37.71
N ARG A 126 -27.66 29.03 37.26
CA ARG A 126 -27.86 30.47 37.44
C ARG A 126 -27.94 30.88 38.92
N LEU A 127 -28.65 30.11 39.74
CA LEU A 127 -28.85 30.43 41.15
C LEU A 127 -27.54 30.27 41.94
N GLU A 128 -26.77 29.26 41.61
CA GLU A 128 -25.44 28.99 42.14
C GLU A 128 -24.46 30.10 41.75
N PHE A 129 -24.48 30.55 40.50
CA PHE A 129 -23.68 31.68 40.03
C PHE A 129 -24.05 32.98 40.74
N GLU A 130 -25.34 33.28 40.91
CA GLU A 130 -25.82 34.45 41.66
C GLU A 130 -25.30 34.43 43.12
N ARG A 131 -25.44 33.28 43.82
CA ARG A 131 -24.89 33.12 45.19
C ARG A 131 -23.37 33.28 45.24
N PHE A 132 -22.65 32.77 44.24
CA PHE A 132 -21.20 32.95 44.14
C PHE A 132 -20.83 34.42 44.05
N ILE A 133 -21.47 35.18 43.17
CA ILE A 133 -21.18 36.60 42.99
C ILE A 133 -21.42 37.39 44.29
N ASP A 134 -22.50 37.11 45.01
CA ASP A 134 -22.79 37.74 46.31
C ASP A 134 -21.69 37.47 47.36
N ILE A 135 -21.23 36.23 47.47
CA ILE A 135 -20.14 35.85 48.38
C ILE A 135 -18.85 36.55 47.95
N TRP A 136 -18.55 36.55 46.65
CA TRP A 136 -17.32 37.12 46.13
C TRP A 136 -17.23 38.64 46.32
N MET A 137 -18.33 39.35 46.10
CA MET A 137 -18.44 40.80 46.30
C MET A 137 -18.22 41.19 47.76
N THR A 138 -18.75 40.42 48.72
CA THR A 138 -18.60 40.71 50.15
C THR A 138 -17.28 40.22 50.75
N TRP A 139 -16.54 39.37 50.02
CA TRP A 139 -15.35 38.68 50.52
C TRP A 139 -14.25 39.63 51.00
N GLY A 140 -13.95 40.69 50.25
CA GLY A 140 -12.89 41.64 50.60
C GLY A 140 -13.11 42.34 51.96
N SER A 141 -14.36 42.52 52.38
CA SER A 141 -14.71 43.08 53.70
C SER A 141 -14.60 42.05 54.84
N LYS A 142 -14.88 40.77 54.54
CA LYS A 142 -14.71 39.66 55.48
C LYS A 142 -13.23 39.35 55.70
N LEU A 143 -12.41 39.37 54.66
CA LEU A 143 -10.97 39.10 54.74
C LEU A 143 -10.25 40.06 55.69
N ALA A 144 -10.70 41.32 55.79
CA ALA A 144 -10.12 42.28 56.74
C ALA A 144 -10.28 41.87 58.22
N LYS A 145 -11.15 40.89 58.51
CA LYS A 145 -11.45 40.40 59.87
C LYS A 145 -10.84 39.03 60.18
N VAL A 146 -10.10 38.43 59.24
CA VAL A 146 -9.55 37.08 59.38
C VAL A 146 -8.07 37.09 58.98
N ASP A 147 -7.30 36.07 59.39
CA ASP A 147 -5.93 35.89 58.93
C ASP A 147 -5.89 35.81 57.39
N GLN A 148 -5.22 36.79 56.78
CA GLN A 148 -5.13 36.93 55.33
C GLN A 148 -4.47 35.72 54.66
N ARG A 149 -3.65 34.94 55.39
CA ARG A 149 -3.02 33.72 54.88
C ARG A 149 -4.04 32.62 54.57
N LEU A 150 -5.15 32.56 55.32
CA LEU A 150 -6.21 31.57 55.16
C LEU A 150 -7.34 32.03 54.22
N GLY A 151 -7.21 33.22 53.61
CA GLY A 151 -8.30 33.87 52.87
C GLY A 151 -8.90 33.02 51.77
N ALA A 152 -8.09 32.43 50.89
CA ALA A 152 -8.59 31.62 49.79
C ALA A 152 -9.24 30.30 50.27
N GLY A 153 -8.63 29.62 51.24
CA GLY A 153 -9.17 28.36 51.79
C GLY A 153 -10.49 28.56 52.53
N LEU A 154 -10.63 29.68 53.27
CA LEU A 154 -11.90 30.05 53.91
C LEU A 154 -12.97 30.40 52.87
N MET A 155 -12.60 31.05 51.76
CA MET A 155 -13.53 31.31 50.67
C MET A 155 -14.01 30.00 50.05
N ALA A 156 -13.09 29.08 49.75
CA ALA A 156 -13.41 27.77 49.23
C ALA A 156 -14.36 26.99 50.15
N LYS A 157 -14.15 27.09 51.47
CA LYS A 157 -15.05 26.51 52.48
C LYS A 157 -16.43 27.18 52.50
N GLU A 158 -16.51 28.51 52.48
CA GLU A 158 -17.81 29.21 52.45
C GLU A 158 -18.60 28.86 51.18
N LEU A 159 -17.93 28.74 50.03
CA LEU A 159 -18.56 28.27 48.79
C LEU A 159 -19.12 26.84 48.95
N ALA A 160 -18.36 25.93 49.57
CA ALA A 160 -18.81 24.57 49.88
C ALA A 160 -20.05 24.54 50.78
N ASP A 161 -20.00 25.29 51.89
CA ASP A 161 -21.06 25.40 52.90
C ASP A 161 -22.34 26.06 52.38
N LYS A 162 -22.27 26.73 51.22
CA LYS A 162 -23.40 27.33 50.50
C LYS A 162 -23.82 26.54 49.25
N GLY A 163 -23.24 25.36 49.05
CA GLY A 163 -23.60 24.47 47.94
C GLY A 163 -23.13 24.99 46.58
N ILE A 164 -22.00 25.70 46.54
CA ILE A 164 -21.38 26.23 45.32
C ILE A 164 -20.18 25.34 44.94
N LEU A 165 -20.46 24.37 44.08
CA LEU A 165 -19.52 23.38 43.55
C LEU A 165 -18.89 23.84 42.22
N GLY A 166 -19.62 24.66 41.43
CA GLY A 166 -19.22 25.15 40.12
C GLY A 166 -18.12 26.21 40.11
N VAL A 167 -17.58 26.61 41.28
CA VAL A 167 -16.49 27.59 41.39
C VAL A 167 -15.35 27.06 42.25
N SER A 168 -14.14 26.96 41.70
CA SER A 168 -12.95 26.53 42.46
C SER A 168 -12.08 27.73 42.83
N VAL A 169 -11.61 27.80 44.07
CA VAL A 169 -10.69 28.83 44.57
C VAL A 169 -9.51 28.11 45.22
N VAL A 170 -8.29 28.47 44.82
CA VAL A 170 -7.06 27.91 45.36
C VAL A 170 -6.18 29.05 45.87
N GLY A 171 -5.70 28.93 47.11
CA GLY A 171 -4.76 29.86 47.71
C GLY A 171 -3.30 29.60 47.37
N MET A 172 -2.45 30.62 47.43
CA MET A 172 -1.01 30.51 47.16
C MET A 172 -0.30 29.55 48.14
N GLU A 173 -0.76 29.47 49.38
CA GLU A 173 -0.21 28.57 50.41
C GLU A 173 -0.69 27.11 50.25
N GLU A 174 -1.75 26.87 49.46
CA GLU A 174 -2.34 25.53 49.25
C GLU A 174 -1.73 24.77 48.07
N VAL A 175 -0.92 25.45 47.24
CA VAL A 175 -0.34 24.90 46.01
C VAL A 175 0.80 23.90 46.33
N PRO A 176 0.59 22.58 46.19
CA PRO A 176 1.57 21.57 46.56
C PRO A 176 2.75 21.51 45.58
N GLY A 177 3.72 20.65 45.88
CA GLY A 177 4.78 20.29 44.93
C GLY A 177 6.00 21.21 44.88
N ILE A 178 6.15 22.14 45.85
CA ILE A 178 7.38 22.95 46.01
C ILE A 178 8.59 22.04 46.19
N GLU A 179 8.47 21.03 47.06
CA GLU A 179 9.53 20.07 47.37
C GLU A 179 9.94 19.23 46.16
N ARG A 180 9.02 19.01 45.21
CA ARG A 180 9.25 18.25 43.97
C ARG A 180 9.70 19.12 42.79
N LYS A 181 9.84 20.43 42.98
CA LYS A 181 10.21 21.41 41.93
C LYS A 181 9.33 21.33 40.68
N LEU A 182 8.05 21.01 40.84
CA LEU A 182 7.13 20.83 39.72
C LEU A 182 6.84 22.16 39.00
N PRO A 183 6.61 22.15 37.67
CA PRO A 183 6.19 23.33 36.93
C PRO A 183 4.91 23.95 37.51
N TRP A 184 4.80 25.28 37.48
CA TRP A 184 3.65 25.99 38.03
C TRP A 184 2.29 25.48 37.53
N PRO A 185 2.06 25.22 36.23
CA PRO A 185 0.79 24.69 35.74
C PRO A 185 0.42 23.31 36.32
N VAL A 186 1.41 22.44 36.52
CA VAL A 186 1.23 21.11 37.11
C VAL A 186 0.81 21.24 38.58
N ARG A 187 1.54 22.08 39.32
CA ARG A 187 1.24 22.36 40.74
C ARG A 187 -0.16 22.91 40.91
N LEU A 188 -0.56 23.84 40.04
CA LEU A 188 -1.86 24.47 40.08
C LEU A 188 -2.98 23.47 39.76
N ALA A 189 -2.80 22.62 38.75
CA ALA A 189 -3.77 21.58 38.43
C ALA A 189 -3.98 20.59 39.59
N ILE A 190 -2.90 20.16 40.25
CA ILE A 190 -2.97 19.31 41.45
C ILE A 190 -3.69 20.03 42.59
N ALA A 191 -3.37 21.31 42.84
CA ALA A 191 -4.03 22.11 43.87
C ALA A 191 -5.54 22.23 43.63
N ARG A 192 -5.95 22.43 42.37
CA ARG A 192 -7.35 22.51 41.96
C ARG A 192 -8.08 21.18 42.13
N LEU A 193 -7.45 20.06 41.75
CA LEU A 193 -7.98 18.72 42.01
C LEU A 193 -8.21 18.49 43.50
N ARG A 194 -7.22 18.85 44.34
CA ARG A 194 -7.33 18.77 45.79
C ARG A 194 -8.48 19.60 46.33
N ALA A 195 -8.59 20.87 45.91
CA ALA A 195 -9.64 21.78 46.37
C ALA A 195 -11.05 21.29 45.98
N ASP A 196 -11.24 20.85 44.74
CA ASP A 196 -12.52 20.36 44.25
C ASP A 196 -12.93 19.05 44.93
N ILE A 197 -12.00 18.11 45.15
CA ILE A 197 -12.28 16.87 45.88
C ILE A 197 -12.57 17.15 47.36
N GLN A 198 -11.77 18.00 48.01
CA GLN A 198 -11.99 18.38 49.41
C GLN A 198 -13.36 19.01 49.60
N LYS A 199 -13.78 19.85 48.65
CA LYS A 199 -15.13 20.45 48.65
C LYS A 199 -16.23 19.40 48.58
N VAL A 200 -16.07 18.37 47.75
CA VAL A 200 -17.02 17.24 47.71
C VAL A 200 -17.07 16.53 49.06
N GLU A 201 -15.94 16.41 49.75
CA GLU A 201 -15.87 15.76 51.06
C GLU A 201 -16.52 16.57 52.18
N THR A 202 -16.38 17.88 52.17
CA THR A 202 -16.90 18.75 53.25
C THR A 202 -18.31 19.26 53.00
N SER A 203 -18.82 19.15 51.77
CA SER A 203 -20.13 19.72 51.40
C SER A 203 -21.28 19.01 52.13
N PRO A 204 -22.13 19.75 52.88
CA PRO A 204 -23.31 19.18 53.51
C PRO A 204 -24.44 18.86 52.51
N PHE A 205 -24.32 19.33 51.26
CA PHE A 205 -25.32 19.15 50.21
C PHE A 205 -25.14 17.85 49.42
N ILE A 206 -24.01 17.16 49.59
CA ILE A 206 -23.72 15.90 48.90
C ILE A 206 -23.87 14.75 49.89
N LYS A 207 -24.80 13.83 49.59
CA LYS A 207 -25.00 12.64 50.43
C LYS A 207 -23.74 11.75 50.36
N PRO A 208 -23.35 11.07 51.45
CA PRO A 208 -22.15 10.22 51.47
C PRO A 208 -22.08 9.20 50.31
N GLN A 209 -23.21 8.60 49.95
CA GLN A 209 -23.33 7.64 48.85
C GLN A 209 -23.06 8.23 47.45
N ASP A 210 -23.26 9.54 47.27
CA ASP A 210 -23.09 10.22 45.97
C ASP A 210 -21.68 10.81 45.81
N LYS A 211 -20.92 10.95 46.91
CA LYS A 211 -19.56 11.53 46.91
C LYS A 211 -18.63 10.88 45.89
N PRO A 212 -18.53 9.54 45.74
CA PRO A 212 -17.64 8.93 44.75
C PRO A 212 -17.92 9.40 43.31
N LYS A 213 -19.20 9.54 42.95
CA LYS A 213 -19.61 10.03 41.63
C LYS A 213 -19.15 11.47 41.41
N PHE A 214 -19.32 12.34 42.40
CA PHE A 214 -18.87 13.73 42.31
C PHE A 214 -17.34 13.85 42.27
N ARG A 215 -16.58 13.03 43.03
CA ARG A 215 -15.11 13.00 42.94
C ARG A 215 -14.62 12.69 41.53
N ILE A 216 -15.17 11.63 40.92
CA ILE A 216 -14.84 11.25 39.54
C ILE A 216 -15.19 12.39 38.58
N GLN A 217 -16.33 13.07 38.78
CA GLN A 217 -16.68 14.24 37.98
C GLN A 217 -15.65 15.38 38.13
N MET A 218 -15.18 15.68 39.35
CA MET A 218 -14.16 16.72 39.57
C MET A 218 -12.83 16.37 38.88
N ILE A 219 -12.41 15.11 38.97
CA ILE A 219 -11.23 14.61 38.26
C ILE A 219 -11.44 14.75 36.74
N THR A 220 -12.62 14.35 36.26
CA THR A 220 -12.99 14.41 34.83
C THR A 220 -12.93 15.84 34.31
N ASP A 221 -13.50 16.80 35.03
CA ASP A 221 -13.57 18.20 34.60
C ASP A 221 -12.17 18.80 34.37
N ILE A 222 -11.25 18.53 35.30
CA ILE A 222 -9.89 19.08 35.23
C ILE A 222 -9.05 18.35 34.19
N VAL A 223 -9.06 17.01 34.20
CA VAL A 223 -8.20 16.22 33.28
C VAL A 223 -8.64 16.38 31.83
N LYS A 224 -9.95 16.46 31.55
CA LYS A 224 -10.45 16.74 30.19
C LYS A 224 -10.10 18.15 29.70
N GLY A 225 -9.81 19.06 30.61
CA GLY A 225 -9.40 20.43 30.30
C GLY A 225 -7.95 20.55 29.80
N PHE A 226 -7.12 19.52 29.97
CA PHE A 226 -5.73 19.57 29.52
C PHE A 226 -5.62 19.64 27.99
N GLN A 227 -4.82 20.59 27.53
CA GLN A 227 -4.51 20.80 26.10
C GLN A 227 -3.06 20.42 25.75
N LYS A 228 -2.17 20.31 26.74
CA LYS A 228 -0.74 19.98 26.58
C LYS A 228 -0.46 18.59 27.15
N ALA A 229 0.11 17.71 26.34
CA ALA A 229 0.40 16.33 26.73
C ALA A 229 1.42 16.25 27.87
N GLU A 230 2.44 17.11 27.87
CA GLU A 230 3.49 17.15 28.89
C GLU A 230 2.91 17.49 30.27
N THR A 231 2.01 18.48 30.31
CA THR A 231 1.34 18.86 31.56
C THR A 231 0.45 17.73 32.06
N CYS A 232 -0.30 17.08 31.16
CA CYS A 232 -1.16 15.95 31.54
C CYS A 232 -0.34 14.77 32.08
N ALA A 233 0.76 14.39 31.42
CA ALA A 233 1.66 13.33 31.85
C ALA A 233 2.28 13.62 33.23
N GLU A 234 2.77 14.85 33.44
CA GLU A 234 3.35 15.27 34.73
C GLU A 234 2.33 15.25 35.87
N VAL A 235 1.09 15.69 35.62
CA VAL A 235 0.03 15.64 36.64
C VAL A 235 -0.35 14.20 36.94
N LEU A 236 -0.43 13.31 35.94
CA LEU A 236 -0.69 11.88 36.12
C LEU A 236 0.40 11.20 36.97
N LEU A 237 1.67 11.49 36.70
CA LEU A 237 2.80 10.95 37.48
C LEU A 237 2.85 11.46 38.92
N ASN A 238 2.15 12.55 39.23
CA ASN A 238 2.09 13.16 40.57
C ASN A 238 0.67 13.11 41.17
N ALA A 239 -0.17 12.17 40.73
CA ALA A 239 -1.53 11.96 41.23
C ALA A 239 -1.58 11.66 42.75
N ASP A 240 -0.49 11.13 43.32
CA ASP A 240 -0.36 10.86 44.75
C ASP A 240 -0.45 12.13 45.62
N LEU A 241 -0.06 13.29 45.09
CA LEU A 241 -0.22 14.57 45.77
C LEU A 241 -1.70 14.97 45.93
N VAL A 242 -2.61 14.39 45.14
CA VAL A 242 -4.06 14.61 45.27
C VAL A 242 -4.67 13.78 46.38
N ALA A 243 -4.17 12.56 46.63
CA ALA A 243 -4.75 11.63 47.61
C ALA A 243 -4.80 12.16 49.06
N VAL A 244 -3.98 13.15 49.39
CA VAL A 244 -3.85 13.73 50.73
C VAL A 244 -5.16 14.33 51.28
N VAL A 245 -6.14 14.66 50.43
CA VAL A 245 -7.38 15.34 50.84
C VAL A 245 -8.54 14.42 51.24
N SER A 246 -8.41 13.10 51.08
CA SER A 246 -9.49 12.16 51.38
C SER A 246 -8.93 10.84 51.91
N SER A 247 -9.36 10.43 53.10
CA SER A 247 -9.02 9.12 53.67
C SER A 247 -9.54 7.95 52.83
N ASP A 248 -10.59 8.20 52.06
CA ASP A 248 -11.32 7.18 51.30
C ASP A 248 -10.85 7.07 49.83
N LEU A 249 -9.74 7.72 49.48
CA LEU A 249 -9.17 7.70 48.12
C LEU A 249 -7.70 7.29 48.20
N THR A 250 -7.40 6.15 47.61
CA THR A 250 -6.02 5.71 47.41
C THR A 250 -5.38 6.44 46.23
N PRO A 251 -4.04 6.62 46.21
CA PRO A 251 -3.34 7.14 45.04
C PRO A 251 -3.67 6.35 43.75
N LEU A 252 -3.84 5.03 43.86
CA LEU A 252 -4.17 4.17 42.73
C LEU A 252 -5.55 4.48 42.12
N GLU A 253 -6.57 4.72 42.94
CA GLU A 253 -7.91 5.07 42.44
C GLU A 253 -7.90 6.42 41.71
N ILE A 254 -7.06 7.36 42.15
CA ILE A 254 -6.88 8.65 41.47
C ILE A 254 -6.12 8.47 40.16
N GLU A 255 -5.01 7.72 40.17
CA GLU A 255 -4.26 7.34 38.96
C GLU A 255 -5.20 6.73 37.90
N GLN A 256 -6.05 5.78 38.30
CA GLN A 256 -7.05 5.13 37.44
C GLN A 256 -8.11 6.10 36.92
N ALA A 257 -8.71 6.90 37.81
CA ALA A 257 -9.74 7.86 37.43
C ALA A 257 -9.22 8.90 36.45
N MET A 258 -7.99 9.39 36.66
CA MET A 258 -7.35 10.36 35.77
C MET A 258 -6.97 9.75 34.42
N ALA A 259 -6.35 8.57 34.41
CA ALA A 259 -5.93 7.91 33.17
C ALA A 259 -7.13 7.60 32.25
N LEU A 260 -8.27 7.20 32.82
CA LEU A 260 -9.49 6.88 32.05
C LEU A 260 -10.05 8.07 31.28
N VAL A 261 -9.86 9.29 31.79
CA VAL A 261 -10.47 10.51 31.26
C VAL A 261 -9.49 11.39 30.48
N VAL A 262 -8.27 10.90 30.22
CA VAL A 262 -7.30 11.59 29.35
C VAL A 262 -7.98 11.92 28.01
N PRO A 263 -7.90 13.18 27.54
CA PRO A 263 -8.57 13.59 26.32
C PRO A 263 -8.09 12.79 25.11
N SER A 264 -9.03 12.31 24.28
CA SER A 264 -8.68 11.55 23.06
C SER A 264 -7.80 12.33 22.09
N GLY A 265 -7.84 13.67 22.13
CA GLY A 265 -7.02 14.54 21.28
C GLY A 265 -5.53 14.60 21.67
N ILE A 266 -5.17 14.16 22.88
CA ILE A 266 -3.76 14.17 23.36
C ILE A 266 -3.29 12.81 23.90
N VAL A 267 -4.18 11.81 23.98
CA VAL A 267 -3.88 10.53 24.64
C VAL A 267 -2.69 9.79 24.02
N HIS A 268 -2.50 9.89 22.69
CA HIS A 268 -1.34 9.29 22.01
C HIS A 268 -0.03 9.94 22.46
N GLU A 269 0.03 11.29 22.49
CA GLU A 269 1.23 12.02 22.90
C GLU A 269 1.53 11.81 24.38
N VAL A 270 0.50 11.78 25.24
CA VAL A 270 0.65 11.47 26.67
C VAL A 270 1.20 10.05 26.84
N ALA A 271 0.66 9.07 26.10
CA ALA A 271 1.14 7.69 26.13
C ALA A 271 2.59 7.58 25.67
N GLN A 272 3.00 8.31 24.62
CA GLN A 272 4.38 8.34 24.14
C GLN A 272 5.34 8.89 25.19
N ILE A 273 5.02 10.05 25.79
CA ILE A 273 5.85 10.66 26.85
C ILE A 273 6.03 9.69 28.02
N LEU A 274 4.93 9.09 28.49
CA LEU A 274 4.96 8.13 29.60
C LEU A 274 5.74 6.87 29.23
N PHE A 275 5.60 6.38 27.99
CA PHE A 275 6.35 5.25 27.48
C PHE A 275 7.85 5.52 27.47
N ASP A 276 8.29 6.67 26.98
CA ASP A 276 9.70 7.04 26.93
C ASP A 276 10.30 7.07 28.33
N ILE A 277 9.58 7.63 29.31
CA ILE A 277 10.00 7.62 30.73
C ILE A 277 10.01 6.18 31.27
N ALA A 278 8.99 5.37 30.98
CA ALA A 278 8.91 3.98 31.42
C ALA A 278 10.04 3.13 30.83
N GLN A 279 10.50 3.40 29.62
CA GLN A 279 11.62 2.69 29.01
C GLN A 279 12.93 2.93 29.76
N VAL A 280 13.18 4.14 30.24
CA VAL A 280 14.34 4.47 31.09
C VAL A 280 14.26 3.70 32.41
N VAL A 281 13.07 3.68 33.03
CA VAL A 281 12.81 2.95 34.28
C VAL A 281 13.02 1.44 34.10
N LEU A 282 12.48 0.84 33.03
CA LEU A 282 12.58 -0.59 32.73
C LEU A 282 14.00 -1.04 32.39
N ARG A 283 14.86 -0.13 31.90
CA ARG A 283 16.28 -0.39 31.67
C ARG A 283 17.12 -0.43 32.96
N GLY A 284 16.52 -0.07 34.10
CA GLY A 284 17.21 -0.04 35.39
C GLY A 284 18.09 1.18 35.60
N GLU A 285 17.96 2.21 34.76
CA GLU A 285 18.72 3.45 34.89
C GLU A 285 18.38 4.17 36.22
N GLU A 286 19.35 4.91 36.77
CA GLU A 286 19.12 5.74 37.95
C GLU A 286 18.24 6.93 37.58
N VAL A 287 17.12 7.08 38.29
CA VAL A 287 16.20 8.20 38.08
C VAL A 287 16.37 9.16 39.24
N GLN A 288 16.88 10.35 38.94
CA GLN A 288 16.94 11.43 39.93
C GLN A 288 15.55 12.05 40.10
N VAL A 289 14.96 11.83 41.27
CA VAL A 289 13.67 12.42 41.66
C VAL A 289 13.86 13.29 42.89
N VAL A 290 13.22 14.47 42.89
CA VAL A 290 13.27 15.43 43.99
C VAL A 290 11.99 15.31 44.79
N GLY A 291 12.07 15.26 46.13
CA GLY A 291 10.90 15.27 47.00
C GLY A 291 9.99 14.02 46.87
N ARG A 292 10.55 12.89 46.42
CA ARG A 292 9.85 11.60 46.29
C ARG A 292 10.85 10.45 46.40
N ASP A 293 10.38 9.32 46.92
CA ASP A 293 11.15 8.08 46.91
C ASP A 293 11.34 7.55 45.47
N PRO A 294 12.58 7.22 45.05
CA PRO A 294 12.85 6.70 43.70
C PRO A 294 12.13 5.39 43.38
N ALA A 295 11.99 4.46 44.33
CA ALA A 295 11.33 3.18 44.07
C ALA A 295 9.82 3.38 43.83
N GLY A 296 9.15 4.14 44.69
CA GLY A 296 7.75 4.51 44.53
C GLY A 296 7.47 5.32 43.27
N TYR A 297 8.42 6.16 42.82
CA TYR A 297 8.32 6.83 41.52
C TYR A 297 8.37 5.85 40.35
N LYS A 298 9.35 4.92 40.35
CA LYS A 298 9.49 3.90 39.30
C LYS A 298 8.21 3.06 39.17
N ASP A 299 7.65 2.63 40.30
CA ASP A 299 6.39 1.88 40.32
C ASP A 299 5.21 2.69 39.78
N CYS A 300 5.14 3.98 40.14
CA CYS A 300 4.12 4.91 39.63
C CYS A 300 4.21 5.08 38.11
N VAL A 301 5.42 5.30 37.57
CA VAL A 301 5.64 5.42 36.12
C VAL A 301 5.11 4.19 35.39
N VAL A 302 5.47 2.98 35.83
CA VAL A 302 5.02 1.74 35.18
C VAL A 302 3.51 1.58 35.27
N ARG A 303 2.89 1.84 36.43
CA ARG A 303 1.44 1.75 36.61
C ARG A 303 0.67 2.76 35.76
N VAL A 304 1.05 4.04 35.83
CA VAL A 304 0.39 5.12 35.08
C VAL A 304 0.53 4.89 33.58
N THR A 305 1.70 4.46 33.11
CA THR A 305 1.91 4.12 31.70
C THR A 305 0.97 3.00 31.26
N ARG A 306 0.83 1.93 32.05
CA ARG A 306 -0.14 0.85 31.77
C ARG A 306 -1.57 1.38 31.64
N LEU A 307 -2.01 2.18 32.60
CA LEU A 307 -3.37 2.74 32.60
C LEU A 307 -3.64 3.63 31.38
N VAL A 308 -2.69 4.47 30.99
CA VAL A 308 -2.82 5.34 29.82
C VAL A 308 -2.74 4.53 28.52
N MET A 309 -1.91 3.49 28.44
CA MET A 309 -1.87 2.61 27.28
C MET A 309 -3.17 1.82 27.11
N ASP A 310 -3.77 1.36 28.20
CA ASP A 310 -5.09 0.70 28.17
C ASP A 310 -6.15 1.67 27.65
N ARG A 311 -6.10 2.93 28.09
CA ARG A 311 -6.97 3.99 27.58
C ARG A 311 -6.72 4.28 26.10
N LEU A 312 -5.46 4.31 25.66
CA LEU A 312 -5.07 4.49 24.27
C LEU A 312 -5.64 3.35 23.42
N ALA A 313 -5.45 2.10 23.83
CA ALA A 313 -5.93 0.92 23.12
C ALA A 313 -7.46 0.93 22.90
N GLN A 314 -8.24 1.51 23.82
CA GLN A 314 -9.69 1.64 23.69
C GLN A 314 -10.14 2.70 22.66
N SER A 315 -9.30 3.68 22.32
CA SER A 315 -9.63 4.71 21.33
C SER A 315 -8.57 4.89 20.23
N ALA A 316 -7.70 3.90 20.06
CA ALA A 316 -6.56 3.97 19.15
C ALA A 316 -7.01 3.88 17.69
N GLY A 317 -6.56 4.84 16.88
CA GLY A 317 -6.46 4.66 15.43
C GLY A 317 -5.17 3.91 15.05
N VAL A 318 -5.01 3.67 13.75
CA VAL A 318 -3.87 2.93 13.18
C VAL A 318 -2.54 3.59 13.52
N GLU A 319 -2.51 4.91 13.67
CA GLU A 319 -1.36 5.71 14.06
C GLU A 319 -0.77 5.35 15.44
N SER A 320 -1.57 4.72 16.32
CA SER A 320 -1.13 4.33 17.66
C SER A 320 -0.66 2.88 17.75
N TYR A 321 -0.75 2.11 16.65
CA TYR A 321 -0.48 0.67 16.68
C TYR A 321 0.99 0.34 16.93
N ASP A 322 1.92 1.13 16.41
CA ASP A 322 3.35 0.90 16.58
C ASP A 322 3.75 1.07 18.05
N LEU A 323 3.28 2.15 18.70
CA LEU A 323 3.49 2.41 20.12
C LEU A 323 2.88 1.30 21.00
N LEU A 324 1.64 0.90 20.72
CA LEU A 324 0.96 -0.17 21.47
C LEU A 324 1.66 -1.53 21.29
N GLU A 325 2.16 -1.84 20.09
CA GLU A 325 2.94 -3.04 19.83
C GLU A 325 4.22 -3.03 20.65
N GLU A 326 4.97 -1.92 20.67
CA GLU A 326 6.20 -1.80 21.45
C GLU A 326 5.93 -1.92 22.95
N ALA A 327 4.87 -1.27 23.44
CA ALA A 327 4.43 -1.36 24.82
C ALA A 327 4.04 -2.79 25.22
N TYR A 328 3.36 -3.52 24.34
CA TYR A 328 3.08 -4.95 24.52
C TYR A 328 4.37 -5.78 24.63
N ARG A 329 5.35 -5.55 23.74
CA ARG A 329 6.66 -6.25 23.80
C ARG A 329 7.42 -5.99 25.10
N LYS A 330 7.20 -4.83 25.73
CA LYS A 330 7.81 -4.44 27.03
C LYS A 330 6.97 -4.86 28.25
N GLY A 331 5.83 -5.53 28.07
CA GLY A 331 4.96 -5.95 29.18
C GLY A 331 4.21 -4.78 29.86
N LEU A 332 4.03 -3.67 29.14
CA LEU A 332 3.26 -2.51 29.58
C LEU A 332 1.80 -2.56 29.10
N VAL A 333 1.45 -3.47 28.21
CA VAL A 333 0.07 -3.72 27.77
C VAL A 333 -0.15 -5.22 27.66
N GLN A 334 -1.34 -5.68 28.04
CA GLN A 334 -1.73 -7.07 27.91
C GLN A 334 -2.43 -7.33 26.57
N GLU A 335 -2.23 -8.52 25.99
CA GLU A 335 -2.83 -8.88 24.69
C GLU A 335 -4.35 -8.63 24.62
N PRO A 336 -5.20 -8.99 25.62
CA PRO A 336 -6.66 -8.86 25.53
C PRO A 336 -7.16 -7.42 25.34
N ILE A 337 -6.34 -6.43 25.71
CA ILE A 337 -6.68 -5.01 25.65
C ILE A 337 -6.38 -4.43 24.26
N LEU A 338 -5.49 -5.07 23.50
CA LEU A 338 -5.09 -4.59 22.18
C LEU A 338 -6.22 -4.71 21.14
N PRO A 339 -6.36 -3.73 20.23
CA PRO A 339 -7.28 -3.82 19.10
C PRO A 339 -7.10 -5.12 18.30
N GLU A 340 -8.20 -5.74 17.88
CA GLU A 340 -8.18 -6.99 17.10
C GLU A 340 -7.27 -6.94 15.86
N PRO A 341 -7.26 -5.86 15.04
CA PRO A 341 -6.34 -5.75 13.91
C PRO A 341 -4.86 -5.77 14.34
N LEU A 342 -4.53 -5.14 15.46
CA LEU A 342 -3.17 -5.12 16.00
C LEU A 342 -2.76 -6.50 16.52
N ARG A 343 -3.66 -7.20 17.23
CA ARG A 343 -3.41 -8.58 17.68
C ARG A 343 -3.09 -9.51 16.50
N ARG A 344 -3.82 -9.39 15.39
CA ARG A 344 -3.56 -10.16 14.16
C ARG A 344 -2.18 -9.84 13.59
N ARG A 345 -1.82 -8.56 13.50
CA ARG A 345 -0.50 -8.11 13.02
C ARG A 345 0.64 -8.66 13.90
N ILE A 346 0.51 -8.59 15.22
CA ILE A 346 1.51 -9.12 16.16
C ILE A 346 1.68 -10.63 15.99
N ARG A 347 0.56 -11.38 15.95
CA ARG A 347 0.58 -12.84 15.75
C ARG A 347 1.21 -13.21 14.41
N ALA A 348 0.94 -12.46 13.35
CA ALA A 348 1.51 -12.69 12.04
C ALA A 348 3.03 -12.48 12.03
N ARG A 349 3.50 -11.40 12.65
CA ARG A 349 4.94 -11.10 12.80
C ARG A 349 5.65 -12.13 13.66
N ASP A 350 5.05 -12.57 14.75
CA ASP A 350 5.63 -13.59 15.63
C ASP A 350 5.76 -14.94 14.93
N LEU A 351 4.72 -15.34 14.20
CA LEU A 351 4.76 -16.56 13.42
C LEU A 351 5.81 -16.48 12.31
N THR A 352 5.90 -15.34 11.63
CA THR A 352 6.91 -15.10 10.59
C THR A 352 8.32 -15.10 11.16
N LYS A 353 8.54 -14.46 12.30
CA LYS A 353 9.84 -14.48 12.99
C LYS A 353 10.27 -15.90 13.34
N ARG A 354 9.37 -16.72 13.91
CA ARG A 354 9.64 -18.13 14.22
C ARG A 354 9.97 -18.96 12.98
N PHE A 355 9.31 -18.68 11.86
CA PHE A 355 9.64 -19.29 10.58
C PHE A 355 11.05 -18.88 10.11
N LEU A 356 11.41 -17.60 10.21
CA LEU A 356 12.72 -17.07 9.82
C LEU A 356 13.87 -17.55 10.71
N GLU A 357 13.61 -17.94 11.96
CA GLU A 357 14.61 -18.54 12.86
C GLU A 357 15.06 -19.94 12.40
N GLY A 358 14.25 -20.66 11.62
CA GLY A 358 14.55 -22.01 11.15
C GLY A 358 13.74 -22.43 9.90
N PRO A 359 13.90 -21.73 8.76
CA PRO A 359 13.03 -21.91 7.60
C PRO A 359 13.19 -23.29 6.95
N ASP A 360 14.42 -23.82 6.89
CA ASP A 360 14.69 -25.08 6.21
C ASP A 360 14.09 -26.27 6.99
N ALA A 361 14.23 -26.29 8.32
CA ALA A 361 13.60 -27.30 9.17
C ALA A 361 12.07 -27.24 9.09
N PHE A 362 11.50 -26.03 9.12
CA PHE A 362 10.05 -25.82 8.98
C PHE A 362 9.51 -26.36 7.64
N LEU A 363 10.24 -26.09 6.55
CA LEU A 363 9.86 -26.56 5.22
C LEU A 363 10.10 -28.06 5.02
N GLU A 364 11.14 -28.63 5.64
CA GLU A 364 11.38 -30.07 5.63
C GLU A 364 10.26 -30.84 6.35
N ASP A 365 9.80 -30.33 7.49
CA ASP A 365 8.65 -30.90 8.20
C ASP A 365 7.36 -30.77 7.37
N PHE A 366 7.15 -29.64 6.70
CA PHE A 366 6.03 -29.44 5.77
C PHE A 366 6.07 -30.43 4.60
N ASP A 367 7.25 -30.70 4.04
CA ASP A 367 7.46 -31.63 2.92
C ASP A 367 7.11 -33.08 3.31
N LYS A 368 7.59 -33.53 4.48
CA LYS A 368 7.40 -34.89 4.98
C LYS A 368 6.01 -35.17 5.56
N THR A 369 5.18 -34.14 5.74
CA THR A 369 3.88 -34.29 6.39
C THR A 369 2.88 -35.06 5.52
N SER A 370 2.45 -36.24 5.99
CA SER A 370 1.38 -37.04 5.39
C SER A 370 0.03 -36.93 6.12
N ASN A 371 -0.03 -36.22 7.25
CA ASN A 371 -1.27 -36.05 8.02
C ASN A 371 -2.04 -34.81 7.53
N PRO A 372 -3.30 -34.95 7.05
CA PRO A 372 -4.09 -33.83 6.52
C PRO A 372 -4.29 -32.66 7.51
N LYS A 373 -4.49 -32.95 8.80
CA LYS A 373 -4.70 -31.92 9.83
C LYS A 373 -3.44 -31.13 10.10
N VAL A 374 -2.28 -31.80 10.11
CA VAL A 374 -0.98 -31.14 10.31
C VAL A 374 -0.62 -30.31 9.07
N TYR A 375 -0.88 -30.84 7.88
CA TYR A 375 -0.65 -30.11 6.63
C TYR A 375 -1.45 -28.81 6.54
N LEU A 376 -2.73 -28.85 6.92
CA LEU A 376 -3.56 -27.65 7.00
C LEU A 376 -3.02 -26.61 7.99
N LYS A 377 -2.39 -27.02 9.10
CA LYS A 377 -1.75 -26.07 10.03
C LYS A 377 -0.60 -25.32 9.36
N TYR A 378 0.21 -26.00 8.56
CA TYR A 378 1.29 -25.35 7.78
C TYR A 378 0.73 -24.40 6.73
N LEU A 379 -0.30 -24.80 6.00
CA LEU A 379 -0.93 -23.91 5.02
C LEU A 379 -1.56 -22.67 5.67
N ASN A 380 -2.24 -22.84 6.81
CA ASN A 380 -2.76 -21.71 7.59
C ASN A 380 -1.63 -20.78 8.09
N ALA A 381 -0.48 -21.35 8.43
CA ALA A 381 0.71 -20.57 8.77
C ALA A 381 1.21 -19.79 7.54
N PHE A 382 1.29 -20.41 6.36
CA PHE A 382 1.68 -19.71 5.12
C PHE A 382 0.70 -18.62 4.71
N SER A 383 -0.61 -18.79 4.91
CA SER A 383 -1.61 -17.72 4.72
C SER A 383 -1.31 -16.46 5.56
N THR A 384 -0.56 -16.62 6.66
CA THR A 384 -0.16 -15.54 7.56
C THR A 384 1.26 -15.04 7.25
N ILE A 385 2.19 -15.95 6.93
CA ILE A 385 3.60 -15.64 6.68
C ILE A 385 3.79 -14.97 5.31
N ILE A 386 3.13 -15.45 4.25
CA ILE A 386 3.31 -14.93 2.89
C ILE A 386 3.02 -13.42 2.81
N PRO A 387 1.92 -12.88 3.37
CA PRO A 387 1.68 -11.43 3.39
C PRO A 387 2.78 -10.62 4.07
N GLU A 388 3.32 -11.09 5.20
CA GLU A 388 4.42 -10.41 5.91
C GLU A 388 5.72 -10.45 5.11
N LEU A 389 6.06 -11.58 4.49
CA LEU A 389 7.23 -11.67 3.60
C LEU A 389 7.07 -10.78 2.37
N LEU A 390 5.85 -10.67 1.81
CA LEU A 390 5.53 -9.76 0.70
C LEU A 390 5.71 -8.30 1.10
N ALA A 391 5.21 -7.90 2.27
CA ALA A 391 5.38 -6.54 2.80
C ALA A 391 6.86 -6.17 2.95
N ASN A 392 7.69 -7.14 3.35
CA ASN A 392 9.14 -6.98 3.50
C ASN A 392 9.93 -7.22 2.20
N LYS A 393 9.27 -7.54 1.08
CA LYS A 393 9.90 -7.88 -0.22
C LYS A 393 10.93 -9.02 -0.12
N ASP A 394 10.69 -10.00 0.76
CA ASP A 394 11.57 -11.15 0.95
C ASP A 394 11.33 -12.23 -0.12
N ASP A 395 11.90 -12.01 -1.31
CA ASP A 395 11.75 -12.92 -2.44
C ASP A 395 12.40 -14.30 -2.22
N ALA A 396 13.43 -14.37 -1.36
CA ALA A 396 14.17 -15.60 -1.10
C ALA A 396 13.31 -16.62 -0.35
N HIS A 397 12.68 -16.21 0.75
CA HIS A 397 11.83 -17.11 1.54
C HIS A 397 10.49 -17.41 0.86
N LEU A 398 9.91 -16.44 0.15
CA LEU A 398 8.74 -16.67 -0.70
C LEU A 398 9.04 -17.72 -1.77
N SER A 399 10.19 -17.63 -2.43
CA SER A 399 10.61 -18.62 -3.43
C SER A 399 10.71 -20.02 -2.84
N LYS A 400 11.28 -20.17 -1.64
CA LYS A 400 11.35 -21.46 -0.94
C LYS A 400 9.96 -22.02 -0.65
N ILE A 401 9.05 -21.21 -0.08
CA ILE A 401 7.67 -21.65 0.20
C ILE A 401 6.98 -22.11 -1.08
N PHE A 402 7.03 -21.31 -2.15
CA PHE A 402 6.38 -21.66 -3.41
C PHE A 402 7.02 -22.86 -4.11
N ALA A 403 8.32 -23.12 -3.93
CA ALA A 403 8.96 -24.34 -4.42
C ALA A 403 8.29 -25.61 -3.86
N PHE A 404 8.04 -25.66 -2.54
CA PHE A 404 7.36 -26.79 -1.91
C PHE A 404 5.86 -26.82 -2.22
N VAL A 405 5.18 -25.66 -2.25
CA VAL A 405 3.76 -25.60 -2.63
C VAL A 405 3.53 -26.13 -4.06
N VAL A 406 4.38 -25.74 -5.02
CA VAL A 406 4.33 -26.22 -6.41
C VAL A 406 4.66 -27.71 -6.48
N LYS A 407 5.69 -28.17 -5.76
CA LYS A 407 6.03 -29.60 -5.66
C LYS A 407 4.82 -30.41 -5.19
N HIS A 408 4.19 -30.00 -4.08
CA HIS A 408 3.02 -30.70 -3.51
C HIS A 408 1.76 -30.61 -4.37
N TYR A 409 1.60 -29.53 -5.16
CA TYR A 409 0.46 -29.37 -6.07
C TYR A 409 0.50 -30.36 -7.24
N ASN A 410 1.70 -30.68 -7.73
CA ASN A 410 1.93 -31.54 -8.89
C ASN A 410 2.28 -33.00 -8.53
N GLU A 411 2.32 -33.34 -7.24
CA GLU A 411 2.68 -34.69 -6.79
C GLU A 411 1.53 -35.68 -7.02
N GLU A 412 1.81 -36.74 -7.80
CA GLU A 412 0.86 -37.80 -8.10
C GLU A 412 1.51 -39.20 -7.92
N PRO A 413 0.96 -40.08 -7.05
CA PRO A 413 -0.18 -39.84 -6.15
C PRO A 413 0.21 -38.97 -4.93
N PRO A 414 -0.69 -38.12 -4.40
CA PRO A 414 -0.40 -37.35 -3.20
C PRO A 414 -0.40 -38.24 -1.95
N PRO A 415 0.37 -37.89 -0.89
CA PRO A 415 0.39 -38.65 0.37
C PRO A 415 -0.96 -38.79 1.08
N PHE A 416 -1.92 -37.91 0.78
CA PHE A 416 -3.30 -38.02 1.26
C PHE A 416 -4.28 -37.30 0.32
N VAL A 417 -5.55 -37.72 0.36
CA VAL A 417 -6.64 -37.15 -0.44
C VAL A 417 -6.93 -35.71 -0.04
N GLY A 418 -7.05 -34.82 -1.02
CA GLY A 418 -7.40 -33.41 -0.80
C GLY A 418 -6.20 -32.46 -0.64
N ARG A 419 -4.95 -32.95 -0.68
CA ARG A 419 -3.74 -32.11 -0.60
C ARG A 419 -3.78 -30.94 -1.61
N LYS A 420 -4.12 -31.24 -2.87
CA LYS A 420 -4.30 -30.24 -3.95
C LYS A 420 -5.38 -29.21 -3.63
N ARG A 421 -6.55 -29.67 -3.17
CA ARG A 421 -7.68 -28.80 -2.78
C ARG A 421 -7.29 -27.83 -1.65
N PHE A 422 -6.56 -28.28 -0.63
CA PHE A 422 -6.12 -27.41 0.46
C PHE A 422 -5.17 -26.30 -0.02
N ILE A 423 -4.29 -26.61 -0.98
CA ILE A 423 -3.45 -25.59 -1.62
C ILE A 423 -4.32 -24.58 -2.36
N GLU A 424 -5.28 -25.05 -3.17
CA GLU A 424 -6.18 -24.16 -3.93
C GLU A 424 -7.00 -23.24 -3.02
N GLU A 425 -7.52 -23.76 -1.89
CA GLU A 425 -8.23 -22.96 -0.88
C GLU A 425 -7.32 -21.91 -0.24
N THR A 426 -6.06 -22.25 0.03
CA THR A 426 -5.05 -21.35 0.59
C THR A 426 -4.71 -20.22 -0.37
N LEU A 427 -4.47 -20.55 -1.65
CA LEU A 427 -4.18 -19.56 -2.70
C LEU A 427 -5.39 -18.65 -2.96
N LEU A 428 -6.60 -19.19 -2.97
CA LEU A 428 -7.84 -18.41 -3.07
C LEU A 428 -7.97 -17.42 -1.89
N GLY A 429 -7.64 -17.86 -0.67
CA GLY A 429 -7.56 -16.99 0.51
C GLY A 429 -6.62 -15.80 0.32
N LEU A 430 -5.39 -16.05 -0.15
CA LEU A 430 -4.42 -15.00 -0.44
C LEU A 430 -4.90 -14.02 -1.52
N ALA A 431 -5.53 -14.53 -2.58
CA ALA A 431 -6.07 -13.68 -3.65
C ALA A 431 -7.24 -12.81 -3.18
N THR A 432 -8.20 -13.39 -2.46
CA THR A 432 -9.37 -12.66 -1.94
C THR A 432 -9.01 -11.60 -0.90
N GLN A 433 -7.89 -11.79 -0.18
CA GLN A 433 -7.34 -10.81 0.76
C GLN A 433 -6.49 -9.72 0.11
N GLY A 434 -6.35 -9.71 -1.23
CA GLY A 434 -5.63 -8.68 -1.97
C GLY A 434 -4.11 -8.88 -2.03
N HIS A 435 -3.60 -10.08 -1.74
CA HIS A 435 -2.16 -10.36 -1.76
C HIS A 435 -1.64 -10.83 -3.13
N LEU A 436 -2.53 -11.19 -4.07
CA LEU A 436 -2.13 -11.68 -5.39
C LEU A 436 -1.45 -10.60 -6.26
N GLU A 437 -2.00 -9.39 -6.31
CA GLU A 437 -1.39 -8.31 -7.10
C GLU A 437 0.01 -7.94 -6.57
N PRO A 438 0.22 -7.68 -5.26
CA PRO A 438 1.57 -7.47 -4.71
C PRO A 438 2.53 -8.62 -5.00
N LEU A 439 2.07 -9.87 -4.92
CA LEU A 439 2.88 -11.05 -5.24
C LEU A 439 3.31 -11.08 -6.71
N ILE A 440 2.41 -10.77 -7.64
CA ILE A 440 2.72 -10.70 -9.08
C ILE A 440 3.73 -9.57 -9.34
N VAL A 441 3.51 -8.38 -8.77
CA VAL A 441 4.41 -7.23 -8.93
C VAL A 441 5.81 -7.56 -8.41
N LEU A 442 5.93 -8.19 -7.23
CA LEU A 442 7.21 -8.66 -6.71
C LEU A 442 7.84 -9.68 -7.67
N THR A 443 7.09 -10.70 -8.08
CA THR A 443 7.56 -11.80 -8.94
C THR A 443 8.17 -11.30 -10.25
N VAL A 444 7.52 -10.36 -10.93
CA VAL A 444 8.03 -9.83 -12.22
C VAL A 444 9.25 -8.93 -12.03
N SER A 445 9.40 -8.33 -10.85
CA SER A 445 10.51 -7.44 -10.50
C SER A 445 11.78 -8.16 -10.04
N VAL A 446 11.66 -9.42 -9.59
CA VAL A 446 12.81 -10.24 -9.17
C VAL A 446 13.67 -10.63 -10.40
N PRO A 447 15.02 -10.68 -10.27
CA PRO A 447 15.90 -11.12 -11.34
C PRO A 447 15.55 -12.52 -11.87
N LYS A 448 15.84 -12.76 -13.15
CA LYS A 448 15.46 -14.00 -13.87
C LYS A 448 15.97 -15.26 -13.15
N GLU A 449 17.14 -15.18 -12.55
CA GLU A 449 17.87 -16.29 -11.92
C GLU A 449 17.17 -16.80 -10.64
N ARG A 450 16.37 -15.95 -9.99
CA ARG A 450 15.75 -16.27 -8.69
C ARG A 450 14.22 -16.37 -8.73
N ARG A 451 13.57 -15.93 -9.81
CA ARG A 451 12.11 -15.84 -9.87
C ARG A 451 11.37 -17.11 -10.29
N GLN A 452 12.05 -18.18 -10.71
CA GLN A 452 11.39 -19.38 -11.27
C GLN A 452 10.30 -19.95 -10.35
N HIS A 453 10.60 -20.17 -9.06
CA HIS A 453 9.63 -20.72 -8.11
C HIS A 453 8.47 -19.77 -7.81
N LEU A 454 8.72 -18.45 -7.86
CA LEU A 454 7.66 -17.45 -7.76
C LEU A 454 6.75 -17.46 -9.00
N GLU A 455 7.34 -17.54 -10.21
CA GLU A 455 6.58 -17.66 -11.46
C GLU A 455 5.70 -18.93 -11.45
N ASP A 456 6.25 -20.05 -10.98
CA ASP A 456 5.51 -21.30 -10.82
C ASP A 456 4.39 -21.19 -9.77
N GLY A 457 4.68 -20.55 -8.63
CA GLY A 457 3.70 -20.31 -7.57
C GLY A 457 2.55 -19.41 -8.00
N VAL A 458 2.85 -18.31 -8.69
CA VAL A 458 1.83 -17.41 -9.27
C VAL A 458 0.96 -18.14 -10.30
N ALA A 459 1.54 -19.03 -11.10
CA ALA A 459 0.78 -19.78 -12.10
C ALA A 459 -0.32 -20.67 -11.48
N LEU A 460 -0.16 -21.11 -10.22
CA LEU A 460 -1.19 -21.89 -9.50
C LEU A 460 -2.47 -21.09 -9.20
N PHE A 461 -2.43 -19.75 -9.25
CA PHE A 461 -3.63 -18.91 -9.13
C PHE A 461 -4.50 -18.90 -10.40
N LYS A 462 -4.00 -19.47 -11.51
CA LYS A 462 -4.73 -19.67 -12.77
C LYS A 462 -5.41 -18.38 -13.24
N ALA A 463 -6.71 -18.44 -13.55
CA ALA A 463 -7.52 -17.33 -14.06
C ALA A 463 -7.49 -16.08 -13.16
N GLN A 464 -7.27 -16.22 -11.85
CA GLN A 464 -7.23 -15.08 -10.92
C GLN A 464 -6.01 -14.17 -11.16
N ALA A 465 -4.90 -14.72 -11.64
CA ALA A 465 -3.68 -13.95 -11.91
C ALA A 465 -3.72 -13.25 -13.28
N VAL A 466 -4.57 -13.73 -14.20
CA VAL A 466 -4.55 -13.30 -15.61
C VAL A 466 -4.81 -11.81 -15.80
N PRO A 467 -5.80 -11.17 -15.16
CA PRO A 467 -6.04 -9.73 -15.34
C PRO A 467 -4.82 -8.87 -14.99
N TYR A 468 -4.16 -9.17 -13.87
CA TYR A 468 -2.97 -8.45 -13.41
C TYR A 468 -1.77 -8.66 -14.35
N LEU A 469 -1.55 -9.89 -14.83
CA LEU A 469 -0.46 -10.21 -15.76
C LEU A 469 -0.65 -9.53 -17.12
N VAL A 470 -1.88 -9.48 -17.62
CA VAL A 470 -2.26 -8.76 -18.83
C VAL A 470 -2.02 -7.26 -18.69
N GLU A 471 -2.40 -6.68 -17.56
CA GLU A 471 -2.16 -5.27 -17.29
C GLU A 471 -0.66 -4.94 -17.30
N ILE A 472 0.18 -5.81 -16.69
CA ILE A 472 1.65 -5.67 -16.73
C ILE A 472 2.17 -5.75 -18.17
N LEU A 473 1.66 -6.64 -19.03
CA LEU A 473 2.05 -6.70 -20.44
C LEU A 473 1.74 -5.42 -21.23
N ALA A 474 0.66 -4.72 -20.84
CA ALA A 474 0.24 -3.48 -21.49
C ALA A 474 1.05 -2.27 -21.01
N ARG A 475 1.40 -2.22 -19.71
CA ARG A 475 1.98 -1.04 -19.06
C ARG A 475 3.49 -1.10 -18.83
N ALA A 476 4.08 -2.29 -18.72
CA ALA A 476 5.49 -2.40 -18.34
C ALA A 476 6.43 -1.92 -19.46
N GLU A 477 7.29 -0.96 -19.13
CA GLU A 477 8.36 -0.49 -20.00
C GLU A 477 9.50 -1.53 -20.06
N ASP A 478 9.81 -2.15 -18.92
CA ASP A 478 10.87 -3.15 -18.78
C ASP A 478 10.58 -4.43 -19.57
N VAL A 479 11.52 -4.81 -20.42
CA VAL A 479 11.50 -6.05 -21.22
C VAL A 479 11.55 -7.29 -20.32
N SER A 480 12.28 -7.25 -19.20
CA SER A 480 12.38 -8.36 -18.25
C SER A 480 11.05 -8.64 -17.56
N GLN A 481 10.37 -7.60 -17.08
CA GLN A 481 9.04 -7.71 -16.45
C GLN A 481 8.00 -8.25 -17.43
N ARG A 482 7.96 -7.72 -18.67
CA ARG A 482 7.07 -8.26 -19.72
C ARG A 482 7.37 -9.72 -20.02
N GLY A 483 8.65 -10.08 -20.12
CA GLY A 483 9.07 -11.47 -20.33
C GLY A 483 8.64 -12.39 -19.18
N ALA A 484 8.63 -11.90 -17.94
CA ALA A 484 8.12 -12.64 -16.78
C ALA A 484 6.61 -12.83 -16.84
N ALA A 485 5.86 -11.76 -17.07
CA ALA A 485 4.40 -11.86 -17.21
C ALA A 485 4.00 -12.85 -18.31
N MET A 486 4.70 -12.84 -19.46
CA MET A 486 4.49 -13.84 -20.52
C MET A 486 4.76 -15.27 -20.06
N ARG A 487 5.87 -15.53 -19.35
CA ARG A 487 6.20 -16.89 -18.87
C ARG A 487 5.17 -17.39 -17.86
N VAL A 488 4.69 -16.51 -16.97
CA VAL A 488 3.64 -16.89 -16.01
C VAL A 488 2.33 -17.20 -16.75
N LEU A 489 1.92 -16.37 -17.71
CA LEU A 489 0.73 -16.66 -18.53
C LEU A 489 0.88 -17.96 -19.33
N GLN A 490 2.08 -18.25 -19.83
CA GLN A 490 2.38 -19.52 -20.50
C GLN A 490 2.23 -20.72 -19.56
N LYS A 491 2.72 -20.60 -18.32
CA LYS A 491 2.56 -21.64 -17.28
C LYS A 491 1.09 -21.82 -16.86
N ILE A 492 0.30 -20.75 -16.86
CA ILE A 492 -1.14 -20.82 -16.61
C ILE A 492 -1.84 -21.62 -17.72
N GLY A 493 -1.51 -21.37 -18.98
CA GLY A 493 -2.04 -22.10 -20.13
C GLY A 493 -3.48 -21.72 -20.50
N GLU A 494 -4.33 -22.71 -20.75
CA GLU A 494 -5.72 -22.55 -21.24
C GLU A 494 -6.56 -21.54 -20.44
N PRO A 495 -6.52 -21.46 -19.10
CA PRO A 495 -7.26 -20.45 -18.33
C PRO A 495 -6.93 -18.99 -18.68
N ALA A 496 -5.79 -18.72 -19.32
CA ALA A 496 -5.43 -17.37 -19.78
C ALA A 496 -6.05 -16.98 -21.13
N VAL A 497 -6.47 -17.96 -21.93
CA VAL A 497 -6.92 -17.76 -23.32
C VAL A 497 -8.07 -16.76 -23.44
N PRO A 498 -9.17 -16.83 -22.65
CA PRO A 498 -10.29 -15.92 -22.84
C PRO A 498 -9.91 -14.45 -22.68
N ALA A 499 -9.12 -14.12 -21.65
CA ALA A 499 -8.68 -12.75 -21.41
C ALA A 499 -7.72 -12.26 -22.50
N LEU A 500 -6.78 -13.10 -22.93
CA LEU A 500 -5.84 -12.76 -24.01
C LEU A 500 -6.55 -12.52 -25.35
N VAL A 501 -7.60 -13.29 -25.63
CA VAL A 501 -8.46 -13.12 -26.81
C VAL A 501 -9.22 -11.79 -26.75
N GLU A 502 -9.80 -11.44 -25.62
CA GLU A 502 -10.49 -10.15 -25.45
C GLU A 502 -9.54 -8.96 -25.60
N GLU A 503 -8.31 -9.06 -25.09
CA GLU A 503 -7.30 -8.02 -25.31
C GLU A 503 -6.91 -7.83 -26.78
N LEU A 504 -6.79 -8.92 -27.54
CA LEU A 504 -6.55 -8.84 -28.98
C LEU A 504 -7.74 -8.18 -29.69
N LYS A 505 -8.98 -8.44 -29.30
CA LYS A 505 -10.18 -7.81 -29.87
C LYS A 505 -10.28 -6.32 -29.55
N ALA A 506 -9.75 -5.89 -28.41
CA ALA A 506 -9.76 -4.49 -28.01
C ALA A 506 -8.84 -3.59 -28.85
N HIS A 507 -7.90 -4.16 -29.64
CA HIS A 507 -7.01 -3.44 -30.56
C HIS A 507 -6.21 -2.26 -29.95
N ARG A 508 -5.95 -2.34 -28.63
CA ARG A 508 -5.31 -1.26 -27.85
C ARG A 508 -3.84 -1.50 -27.51
N LEU A 509 -3.34 -2.70 -27.79
CA LEU A 509 -2.00 -3.11 -27.40
C LEU A 509 -0.94 -2.60 -28.39
N PRO A 510 0.27 -2.23 -27.91
CA PRO A 510 1.38 -1.89 -28.79
C PRO A 510 1.86 -3.13 -29.57
N TRP A 511 2.47 -2.91 -30.74
CA TRP A 511 2.80 -3.98 -31.69
C TRP A 511 3.61 -5.14 -31.08
N TYR A 512 4.52 -4.84 -30.15
CA TYR A 512 5.35 -5.86 -29.50
C TYR A 512 4.54 -6.72 -28.55
N THR A 513 3.55 -6.15 -27.85
CA THR A 513 2.67 -6.89 -26.95
C THR A 513 1.67 -7.71 -27.76
N VAL A 514 1.12 -7.15 -28.84
CA VAL A 514 0.29 -7.89 -29.79
C VAL A 514 1.02 -9.14 -30.29
N ARG A 515 2.25 -8.99 -30.79
CA ARG A 515 3.08 -10.12 -31.24
C ARG A 515 3.23 -11.17 -30.14
N ASN A 516 3.58 -10.73 -28.94
CA ASN A 516 3.78 -11.62 -27.79
C ASN A 516 2.51 -12.40 -27.40
N VAL A 517 1.35 -11.74 -27.43
CA VAL A 517 0.05 -12.38 -27.14
C VAL A 517 -0.31 -13.39 -28.23
N ILE A 518 -0.10 -13.07 -29.52
CA ILE A 518 -0.29 -14.03 -30.62
C ILE A 518 0.62 -15.26 -30.45
N ALA A 519 1.91 -15.03 -30.16
CA ALA A 519 2.88 -16.10 -29.93
C ALA A 519 2.45 -16.99 -28.75
N LEU A 520 1.99 -16.39 -27.66
CA LEU A 520 1.52 -17.10 -26.47
C LEU A 520 0.28 -17.94 -26.78
N LEU A 521 -0.74 -17.37 -27.43
CA LEU A 521 -1.95 -18.11 -27.83
C LEU A 521 -1.61 -19.28 -28.77
N THR A 522 -0.61 -19.10 -29.63
CA THR A 522 -0.10 -20.15 -30.52
C THR A 522 0.59 -21.26 -29.74
N GLN A 523 1.40 -20.92 -28.73
CA GLN A 523 2.07 -21.90 -27.87
C GLN A 523 1.11 -22.69 -26.98
N VAL A 524 0.04 -22.04 -26.50
CA VAL A 524 -1.04 -22.71 -25.76
C VAL A 524 -1.83 -23.65 -26.68
N GLY A 525 -1.91 -23.33 -27.98
CA GLY A 525 -2.60 -24.16 -28.97
C GLY A 525 -4.10 -23.89 -29.08
N SER A 526 -4.58 -22.73 -28.60
CA SER A 526 -6.00 -22.39 -28.65
C SER A 526 -6.45 -22.07 -30.07
N LYS A 527 -7.33 -22.91 -30.61
CA LYS A 527 -7.96 -22.70 -31.92
C LYS A 527 -9.03 -21.61 -31.88
N GLU A 528 -9.61 -21.36 -30.71
CA GLU A 528 -10.59 -20.31 -30.45
C GLU A 528 -9.99 -18.92 -30.70
N ALA A 529 -8.69 -18.76 -30.48
CA ALA A 529 -7.96 -17.53 -30.73
C ALA A 529 -7.86 -17.14 -32.22
N ILE A 530 -8.05 -18.08 -33.15
CA ILE A 530 -7.86 -17.85 -34.59
C ILE A 530 -8.70 -16.66 -35.09
N ALA A 531 -9.96 -16.56 -34.66
CA ALA A 531 -10.84 -15.47 -35.07
C ALA A 531 -10.34 -14.09 -34.58
N ALA A 532 -9.73 -14.04 -33.40
CA ALA A 532 -9.14 -12.81 -32.85
C ALA A 532 -7.76 -12.49 -33.45
N ILE A 533 -7.01 -13.50 -33.92
CA ILE A 533 -5.71 -13.34 -34.58
C ILE A 533 -5.90 -12.88 -36.04
N ALA A 534 -6.93 -13.35 -36.75
CA ALA A 534 -7.12 -13.11 -38.18
C ALA A 534 -7.07 -11.62 -38.63
N PRO A 535 -7.59 -10.63 -37.88
CA PRO A 535 -7.45 -9.21 -38.23
C PRO A 535 -5.99 -8.73 -38.33
N TYR A 536 -5.08 -9.34 -37.56
CA TYR A 536 -3.68 -8.93 -37.47
C TYR A 536 -2.85 -9.31 -38.72
N ARG A 537 -3.42 -10.05 -39.68
CA ARG A 537 -2.82 -10.27 -41.01
C ARG A 537 -2.52 -8.98 -41.78
N LYS A 538 -3.23 -7.88 -41.46
CA LYS A 538 -3.04 -6.55 -42.07
C LYS A 538 -2.36 -5.55 -41.13
N HIS A 539 -1.77 -6.02 -40.02
CA HIS A 539 -1.19 -5.12 -39.03
C HIS A 539 -0.03 -4.28 -39.63
N PRO A 540 0.13 -2.99 -39.28
CA PRO A 540 1.16 -2.13 -39.86
C PRO A 540 2.60 -2.65 -39.66
N ASN A 541 2.87 -3.20 -38.47
CA ASN A 541 4.19 -3.73 -38.15
C ASN A 541 4.38 -5.15 -38.73
N PRO A 542 5.45 -5.40 -39.53
CA PRO A 542 5.71 -6.69 -40.17
C PRO A 542 5.98 -7.83 -39.19
N LYS A 543 6.54 -7.56 -38.00
CA LYS A 543 6.79 -8.61 -36.99
C LYS A 543 5.49 -9.21 -36.45
N VAL A 544 4.42 -8.43 -36.40
CA VAL A 544 3.08 -8.94 -36.02
C VAL A 544 2.50 -9.79 -37.15
N ARG A 545 2.65 -9.34 -38.41
CA ARG A 545 2.19 -10.12 -39.57
C ARG A 545 2.95 -11.45 -39.68
N GLU A 546 4.26 -11.46 -39.48
CA GLU A 546 5.07 -12.68 -39.46
C GLU A 546 4.60 -13.65 -38.37
N GLU A 547 4.33 -13.16 -37.15
CA GLU A 547 3.79 -13.98 -36.06
C GLU A 547 2.40 -14.52 -36.40
N CYS A 548 1.57 -13.73 -37.09
CA CYS A 548 0.27 -14.19 -37.58
C CYS A 548 0.41 -15.34 -38.59
N VAL A 549 1.44 -15.34 -39.45
CA VAL A 549 1.73 -16.45 -40.37
C VAL A 549 2.03 -17.73 -39.57
N VAL A 550 2.89 -17.63 -38.56
CA VAL A 550 3.23 -18.76 -37.67
C VAL A 550 1.98 -19.27 -36.96
N ALA A 551 1.22 -18.37 -36.33
CA ALA A 551 0.01 -18.71 -35.60
C ALA A 551 -1.01 -19.44 -36.47
N LEU A 552 -1.29 -18.92 -37.67
CA LEU A 552 -2.24 -19.56 -38.59
C LEU A 552 -1.74 -20.93 -39.06
N ALA A 553 -0.46 -21.06 -39.40
CA ALA A 553 0.12 -22.33 -39.81
C ALA A 553 0.03 -23.39 -38.70
N THR A 554 0.36 -23.01 -37.46
CA THR A 554 0.35 -23.92 -36.31
C THR A 554 -1.06 -24.29 -35.87
N LEU A 555 -1.98 -23.33 -35.77
CA LEU A 555 -3.31 -23.55 -35.19
C LEU A 555 -4.30 -24.18 -36.19
N LEU A 556 -4.20 -23.85 -37.48
CA LEU A 556 -5.09 -24.41 -38.52
C LEU A 556 -4.53 -25.69 -39.17
N GLY A 557 -3.24 -25.98 -39.05
CA GLY A 557 -2.61 -27.11 -39.74
C GLY A 557 -2.82 -27.03 -41.25
N GLU A 558 -3.32 -28.09 -41.88
CA GLU A 558 -3.58 -28.13 -43.34
C GLU A 558 -4.56 -27.05 -43.81
N ALA A 559 -5.54 -26.67 -42.99
CA ALA A 559 -6.50 -25.62 -43.33
C ALA A 559 -5.86 -24.21 -43.42
N SER A 560 -4.58 -24.06 -43.04
CA SER A 560 -3.84 -22.81 -43.17
C SER A 560 -3.42 -22.47 -44.60
N GLU A 561 -3.51 -23.39 -45.56
CA GLU A 561 -3.07 -23.14 -46.93
C GLU A 561 -3.70 -21.87 -47.52
N LYS A 562 -5.04 -21.77 -47.50
CA LYS A 562 -5.78 -20.63 -48.05
C LYS A 562 -5.37 -19.28 -47.41
N PRO A 563 -5.36 -19.11 -46.07
CA PRO A 563 -4.95 -17.85 -45.47
C PRO A 563 -3.46 -17.54 -45.67
N LEU A 564 -2.57 -18.54 -45.70
CA LEU A 564 -1.14 -18.32 -45.93
C LEU A 564 -0.83 -17.78 -47.34
N LEU A 565 -1.63 -18.14 -48.35
CA LEU A 565 -1.50 -17.62 -49.72
C LEU A 565 -1.66 -16.09 -49.81
N GLU A 566 -2.31 -15.45 -48.85
CA GLU A 566 -2.46 -13.99 -48.82
C GLU A 566 -1.12 -13.29 -48.52
N PHE A 567 -0.25 -13.92 -47.73
CA PHE A 567 1.04 -13.36 -47.30
C PHE A 567 2.16 -13.47 -48.34
N LEU A 568 1.95 -14.21 -49.44
CA LEU A 568 2.91 -14.27 -50.55
C LEU A 568 3.15 -12.91 -51.21
N GLY A 569 2.19 -11.99 -51.12
CA GLY A 569 2.28 -10.62 -51.64
C GLY A 569 2.62 -9.57 -50.57
N ASP A 570 3.05 -9.97 -49.37
CA ASP A 570 3.37 -9.02 -48.30
C ASP A 570 4.53 -8.09 -48.71
N GLN A 571 4.49 -6.84 -48.25
CA GLN A 571 5.54 -5.86 -48.55
C GLN A 571 6.88 -6.24 -47.90
N ASP A 572 6.82 -6.87 -46.73
CA ASP A 572 7.99 -7.26 -45.97
C ASP A 572 8.53 -8.63 -46.42
N LYS A 573 9.84 -8.67 -46.69
CA LYS A 573 10.51 -9.87 -47.23
C LYS A 573 10.50 -11.03 -46.23
N ALA A 574 10.58 -10.77 -44.92
CA ALA A 574 10.56 -11.81 -43.89
C ALA A 574 9.20 -12.48 -43.78
N VAL A 575 8.12 -11.69 -43.86
CA VAL A 575 6.74 -12.21 -43.87
C VAL A 575 6.51 -13.13 -45.07
N ARG A 576 6.93 -12.69 -46.27
CA ARG A 576 6.82 -13.53 -47.49
C ARG A 576 7.60 -14.84 -47.35
N ARG A 577 8.84 -14.79 -46.86
CA ARG A 577 9.66 -16.00 -46.65
C ARG A 577 9.02 -16.95 -45.64
N ARG A 578 8.44 -16.43 -44.56
CA ARG A 578 7.71 -17.24 -43.57
C ARG A 578 6.51 -17.94 -44.20
N ALA A 579 5.75 -17.23 -45.04
CA ALA A 579 4.60 -17.79 -45.74
C ALA A 579 5.03 -18.90 -46.72
N ILE A 580 6.11 -18.66 -47.49
CA ILE A 580 6.69 -19.67 -48.39
C ILE A 580 7.07 -20.92 -47.59
N TYR A 581 7.83 -20.77 -46.50
CA TYR A 581 8.25 -21.89 -45.66
C TYR A 581 7.08 -22.76 -45.19
N HIS A 582 6.02 -22.16 -44.66
CA HIS A 582 4.86 -22.93 -44.19
C HIS A 582 4.05 -23.56 -45.34
N LEU A 583 3.87 -22.86 -46.47
CA LEU A 583 3.20 -23.43 -47.66
C LEU A 583 4.01 -24.59 -48.27
N SER A 584 5.34 -24.53 -48.22
CA SER A 584 6.23 -25.62 -48.61
C SER A 584 6.09 -26.83 -47.69
N ALA A 585 6.04 -26.60 -46.37
CA ALA A 585 5.84 -27.67 -45.39
C ALA A 585 4.49 -28.38 -45.58
N LEU A 586 3.45 -27.64 -46.01
CA LEU A 586 2.15 -28.18 -46.42
C LEU A 586 2.16 -28.85 -47.80
N ARG A 587 3.26 -28.73 -48.55
CA ARG A 587 3.38 -29.19 -49.94
C ARG A 587 2.27 -28.63 -50.84
N SER A 588 1.92 -27.35 -50.63
CA SER A 588 0.85 -26.68 -51.37
C SER A 588 1.06 -26.80 -52.88
N THR A 589 0.05 -27.30 -53.60
CA THR A 589 0.05 -27.36 -55.07
C THR A 589 -0.74 -26.19 -55.68
N ASN A 590 -1.08 -25.19 -54.87
CA ASN A 590 -1.85 -24.05 -55.31
C ASN A 590 -1.10 -23.26 -56.40
N ALA A 591 -1.79 -22.99 -57.51
CA ALA A 591 -1.20 -22.31 -58.66
C ALA A 591 -0.60 -20.93 -58.33
N LYS A 592 -1.17 -20.19 -57.36
CA LYS A 592 -0.62 -18.89 -56.93
C LYS A 592 0.75 -19.07 -56.26
N PHE A 593 0.86 -20.05 -55.38
CA PHE A 593 2.11 -20.35 -54.69
C PHE A 593 3.20 -20.81 -55.65
N LEU A 594 2.88 -21.80 -56.50
CA LEU A 594 3.82 -22.33 -57.47
C LEU A 594 4.29 -21.26 -58.48
N LYS A 595 3.38 -20.39 -58.96
CA LYS A 595 3.76 -19.23 -59.80
C LYS A 595 4.65 -18.24 -59.07
N THR A 596 4.45 -18.07 -57.76
CA THR A 596 5.30 -17.20 -56.93
C THR A 596 6.70 -17.78 -56.80
N ILE A 597 6.83 -19.09 -56.53
CA ILE A 597 8.13 -19.77 -56.53
C ILE A 597 8.82 -19.57 -57.88
N LEU A 598 8.12 -19.85 -58.99
CA LEU A 598 8.66 -19.72 -60.34
C LEU A 598 9.16 -18.29 -60.63
N ASP A 599 8.38 -17.26 -60.29
CA ASP A 599 8.78 -15.86 -60.50
C ASP A 599 9.98 -15.43 -59.65
N ILE A 600 10.13 -16.00 -58.45
CA ILE A 600 11.26 -15.72 -57.56
C ILE A 600 12.54 -16.37 -58.07
N ILE A 601 12.49 -17.62 -58.54
CA ILE A 601 13.70 -18.37 -58.91
C ILE A 601 14.15 -18.07 -60.35
N ARG A 602 13.23 -17.71 -61.26
CA ARG A 602 13.55 -17.57 -62.69
C ARG A 602 14.75 -16.66 -62.94
N ILE A 603 15.45 -16.92 -64.04
CA ILE A 603 16.47 -15.99 -64.53
C ILE A 603 15.79 -14.69 -64.96
N ARG A 604 16.26 -13.58 -64.39
CA ARG A 604 15.82 -12.23 -64.71
C ARG A 604 16.81 -11.51 -65.61
N THR A 605 16.30 -10.56 -66.37
CA THR A 605 17.14 -9.63 -67.13
C THR A 605 17.90 -8.70 -66.20
N ARG A 606 18.97 -8.07 -66.68
CA ARG A 606 19.73 -7.08 -65.90
C ARG A 606 18.92 -5.81 -65.58
N HIS A 607 17.79 -5.60 -66.25
CA HIS A 607 16.90 -4.47 -66.01
C HIS A 607 15.88 -4.75 -64.89
N GLU A 608 15.46 -6.01 -64.73
CA GLU A 608 14.54 -6.41 -63.66
C GLU A 608 15.24 -6.39 -62.28
N GLU A 609 14.48 -6.10 -61.23
CA GLU A 609 14.91 -6.24 -59.84
C GLU A 609 15.08 -7.72 -59.50
N GLU A 610 16.17 -8.06 -58.84
CA GLU A 610 16.48 -9.44 -58.43
C GLU A 610 15.95 -9.70 -57.01
N PRO A 611 15.19 -10.78 -56.77
CA PRO A 611 14.78 -11.18 -55.41
C PRO A 611 15.98 -11.42 -54.51
N ASP A 612 15.83 -11.20 -53.20
CA ASP A 612 16.92 -11.43 -52.25
C ASP A 612 17.32 -12.91 -52.20
N ILE A 613 18.61 -13.17 -52.02
CA ILE A 613 19.19 -14.52 -51.99
C ILE A 613 18.42 -15.46 -51.03
N PRO A 614 18.08 -15.05 -49.79
CA PRO A 614 17.31 -15.90 -48.89
C PRO A 614 15.93 -16.31 -49.41
N ALA A 615 15.24 -15.43 -50.14
CA ALA A 615 13.95 -15.78 -50.75
C ALA A 615 14.12 -16.79 -51.89
N GLN A 616 15.15 -16.63 -52.72
CA GLN A 616 15.46 -17.61 -53.77
C GLN A 616 15.81 -18.98 -53.19
N ILE A 617 16.66 -19.01 -52.16
CA ILE A 617 17.03 -20.25 -51.46
C ILE A 617 15.78 -20.91 -50.86
N ALA A 618 14.94 -20.16 -50.13
CA ALA A 618 13.72 -20.71 -49.54
C ALA A 618 12.78 -21.32 -50.60
N CYS A 619 12.64 -20.68 -51.77
CA CYS A 619 11.88 -21.21 -52.90
C CYS A 619 12.51 -22.45 -53.54
N LEU A 620 13.83 -22.55 -53.60
CA LEU A 620 14.51 -23.73 -54.15
C LEU A 620 14.44 -24.91 -53.18
N GLU A 621 14.60 -24.67 -51.87
CA GLU A 621 14.41 -25.68 -50.83
C GLU A 621 12.95 -26.15 -50.76
N ALA A 622 11.99 -25.25 -51.03
CA ALA A 622 10.58 -25.62 -51.18
C ALA A 622 10.40 -26.70 -52.26
N LEU A 623 11.06 -26.55 -53.41
CA LEU A 623 10.96 -27.46 -54.53
C LEU A 623 11.50 -28.87 -54.21
N GLU A 624 12.51 -28.97 -53.34
CA GLU A 624 13.04 -30.27 -52.90
C GLU A 624 11.98 -31.14 -52.19
N HIS A 625 10.97 -30.53 -51.56
CA HIS A 625 9.90 -31.26 -50.87
C HIS A 625 8.91 -31.98 -51.82
N TYR A 626 9.00 -31.72 -53.13
CA TYR A 626 8.11 -32.29 -54.15
C TYR A 626 8.71 -33.52 -54.87
N GLU A 627 9.78 -34.14 -54.36
CA GLU A 627 10.54 -35.22 -55.04
C GLU A 627 9.69 -36.41 -55.54
N TYR A 628 8.50 -36.62 -54.97
CA TYR A 628 7.54 -37.67 -55.34
C TYR A 628 6.10 -37.17 -55.47
N HIS A 629 5.90 -35.85 -55.61
CA HIS A 629 4.57 -35.24 -55.72
C HIS A 629 4.32 -34.75 -57.14
N MET A 630 3.13 -35.01 -57.67
CA MET A 630 2.75 -34.52 -59.00
C MET A 630 2.46 -33.01 -58.93
N LEU A 631 3.27 -32.22 -59.63
CA LEU A 631 3.04 -30.80 -59.84
C LEU A 631 2.16 -30.59 -61.09
N PRO A 632 1.35 -29.51 -61.13
CA PRO A 632 0.58 -29.18 -62.33
C PRO A 632 1.48 -28.99 -63.56
N GLU A 633 1.17 -29.66 -64.67
CA GLU A 633 1.95 -29.59 -65.92
C GLU A 633 2.08 -28.17 -66.50
N ALA A 634 1.19 -27.27 -66.12
CA ALA A 634 1.19 -25.87 -66.56
C ALA A 634 2.38 -25.05 -66.03
N ILE A 635 3.21 -25.58 -65.12
CA ILE A 635 4.32 -24.85 -64.49
C ILE A 635 5.64 -25.59 -64.75
N ASP A 636 6.46 -25.02 -65.64
CA ASP A 636 7.75 -25.60 -66.06
C ASP A 636 8.89 -25.24 -65.09
N PHE A 637 8.94 -25.92 -63.94
CA PHE A 637 10.04 -25.79 -62.99
C PHE A 637 11.34 -26.40 -63.51
N GLU A 638 11.29 -27.52 -64.24
CA GLU A 638 12.48 -28.17 -64.81
C GLU A 638 13.21 -27.22 -65.77
N GLY A 639 12.48 -26.56 -66.68
CA GLY A 639 13.03 -25.56 -67.60
C GLY A 639 13.61 -24.34 -66.87
N ALA A 640 12.91 -23.82 -65.85
CA ALA A 640 13.40 -22.69 -65.08
C ALA A 640 14.68 -23.01 -64.28
N LEU A 641 14.76 -24.20 -63.69
CA LEU A 641 15.95 -24.69 -63.00
C LEU A 641 17.10 -24.94 -64.00
N LEU A 642 16.82 -25.50 -65.18
CA LEU A 642 17.80 -25.67 -66.24
C LEU A 642 18.38 -24.34 -66.74
N ASP A 643 17.54 -23.30 -66.85
CA ASP A 643 18.03 -21.96 -67.19
C ASP A 643 19.02 -21.44 -66.13
N ILE A 644 18.77 -21.68 -64.83
CA ILE A 644 19.69 -21.33 -63.72
C ILE A 644 21.00 -22.12 -63.79
N VAL A 645 20.90 -23.44 -64.01
CA VAL A 645 22.02 -24.40 -64.03
C VAL A 645 22.92 -24.20 -65.26
N LYS A 646 22.32 -23.97 -66.43
CA LYS A 646 23.00 -23.81 -67.72
C LYS A 646 22.48 -22.59 -68.48
N PRO A 647 22.77 -21.36 -67.99
CA PRO A 647 22.32 -20.15 -68.64
C PRO A 647 22.94 -20.00 -70.04
N LYS A 648 22.16 -19.45 -70.99
CA LYS A 648 22.63 -19.20 -72.36
C LYS A 648 23.79 -18.20 -72.35
N ARG A 649 25.02 -18.68 -72.58
CA ARG A 649 26.26 -17.90 -72.44
C ARG A 649 26.26 -16.57 -73.19
N TRP A 650 25.70 -16.52 -74.39
CA TRP A 650 25.60 -15.27 -75.16
C TRP A 650 24.69 -14.22 -74.51
N LYS A 651 23.61 -14.63 -73.81
CA LYS A 651 22.74 -13.71 -73.05
C LYS A 651 23.42 -13.15 -71.81
N LEU A 652 24.42 -13.84 -71.24
CA LEU A 652 25.21 -13.29 -70.14
C LEU A 652 26.08 -12.12 -70.58
N LEU A 653 26.41 -12.01 -71.87
CA LEU A 653 27.29 -10.97 -72.42
C LEU A 653 26.53 -9.71 -72.87
N LEU A 654 25.21 -9.78 -73.03
CA LEU A 654 24.39 -8.65 -73.49
C LEU A 654 24.13 -7.62 -72.37
N PRO A 655 24.02 -6.32 -72.69
CA PRO A 655 23.69 -5.27 -71.72
C PRO A 655 22.17 -5.08 -71.53
N GLY A 656 21.81 -4.46 -70.41
CA GLY A 656 20.45 -3.97 -70.12
C GLY A 656 19.35 -5.05 -70.23
N ARG A 657 18.23 -4.70 -70.85
CA ARG A 657 17.05 -5.59 -71.02
C ARG A 657 17.31 -6.86 -71.86
N PHE A 658 18.40 -6.91 -72.61
CA PHE A 658 18.76 -8.07 -73.45
C PHE A 658 19.70 -9.05 -72.73
N GLY A 659 20.33 -8.59 -71.64
CA GLY A 659 21.23 -9.37 -70.81
C GLY A 659 20.53 -10.06 -69.64
N ILE A 660 21.01 -11.23 -69.24
CA ILE A 660 20.54 -11.93 -68.02
C ILE A 660 21.52 -11.77 -66.86
N ARG A 661 21.00 -11.88 -65.63
CA ARG A 661 21.80 -11.85 -64.40
C ARG A 661 22.38 -13.24 -64.12
N ARG A 662 23.65 -13.29 -63.68
CA ARG A 662 24.26 -14.53 -63.17
C ARG A 662 23.79 -14.75 -61.74
N LYS A 663 23.25 -15.94 -61.44
CA LYS A 663 22.88 -16.32 -60.08
C LYS A 663 24.13 -16.56 -59.21
N PRO A 664 24.10 -16.19 -57.92
CA PRO A 664 25.15 -16.53 -56.96
C PRO A 664 25.34 -18.04 -56.83
N VAL A 665 26.52 -18.46 -56.38
CA VAL A 665 26.89 -19.89 -56.29
C VAL A 665 25.94 -20.65 -55.37
N GLU A 666 25.53 -20.03 -54.26
CA GLU A 666 24.61 -20.62 -53.27
C GLU A 666 23.24 -20.92 -53.88
N VAL A 667 22.76 -20.04 -54.76
CA VAL A 667 21.48 -20.21 -55.47
C VAL A 667 21.62 -21.29 -56.54
N VAL A 668 22.74 -21.33 -57.27
CA VAL A 668 23.00 -22.37 -58.27
C VAL A 668 23.09 -23.75 -57.61
N GLU A 669 23.79 -23.87 -56.48
CA GLU A 669 23.88 -25.11 -55.70
C GLU A 669 22.49 -25.63 -55.31
N LYS A 670 21.64 -24.77 -54.73
CA LYS A 670 20.26 -25.13 -54.35
C LYS A 670 19.38 -25.45 -55.56
N ALA A 671 19.59 -24.76 -56.70
CA ALA A 671 18.87 -25.06 -57.92
C ALA A 671 19.25 -26.42 -58.51
N VAL A 672 20.53 -26.82 -58.41
CA VAL A 672 20.99 -28.15 -58.79
C VAL A 672 20.34 -29.23 -57.92
N ARG A 673 20.26 -29.02 -56.60
CA ARG A 673 19.60 -29.96 -55.67
C ARG A 673 18.09 -30.07 -55.95
N ALA A 674 17.40 -28.94 -56.11
CA ALA A 674 16.00 -28.90 -56.54
C ALA A 674 15.80 -29.62 -57.88
N LEU A 675 16.71 -29.44 -58.86
CA LEU A 675 16.66 -30.14 -60.14
C LEU A 675 16.88 -31.65 -59.98
N GLY A 676 17.71 -32.09 -59.04
CA GLY A 676 17.79 -33.49 -58.64
C GLY A 676 16.47 -34.04 -58.10
N ALA A 677 15.78 -33.25 -57.27
CA ALA A 677 14.51 -33.62 -56.68
C ALA A 677 13.37 -33.69 -57.72
N MET A 678 13.33 -32.86 -58.77
CA MET A 678 12.16 -32.83 -59.70
C MET A 678 12.47 -32.97 -61.18
N GLY A 679 13.74 -32.95 -61.57
CA GLY A 679 14.18 -33.06 -62.96
C GLY A 679 13.98 -34.45 -63.55
N THR A 680 13.83 -34.50 -64.86
CA THR A 680 13.73 -35.72 -65.64
C THR A 680 15.08 -36.09 -66.25
N GLY A 681 15.12 -37.15 -67.06
CA GLY A 681 16.31 -37.49 -67.85
C GLY A 681 16.84 -36.33 -68.72
N LYS A 682 16.00 -35.33 -69.05
CA LYS A 682 16.40 -34.11 -69.78
C LYS A 682 17.45 -33.28 -69.04
N ALA A 683 17.48 -33.34 -67.71
CA ALA A 683 18.42 -32.59 -66.90
C ALA A 683 19.82 -33.20 -66.82
N LEU A 684 19.97 -34.50 -67.09
CA LEU A 684 21.23 -35.24 -66.92
C LEU A 684 22.41 -34.65 -67.73
N PRO A 685 22.26 -34.21 -69.00
CA PRO A 685 23.35 -33.58 -69.72
C PRO A 685 23.81 -32.25 -69.09
N ALA A 686 22.87 -31.43 -68.62
CA ALA A 686 23.20 -30.15 -67.98
C ALA A 686 23.88 -30.34 -66.62
N LEU A 687 23.47 -31.35 -65.85
CA LEU A 687 24.13 -31.73 -64.59
C LEU A 687 25.51 -32.35 -64.83
N GLY A 688 25.67 -33.15 -65.89
CA GLY A 688 26.96 -33.74 -66.26
C GLY A 688 28.03 -32.69 -66.56
N ASP A 689 27.66 -31.59 -67.23
CA ASP A 689 28.56 -30.46 -67.49
C ASP A 689 29.09 -29.82 -66.18
N LEU A 690 28.36 -29.91 -65.07
CA LEU A 690 28.73 -29.33 -63.78
C LEU A 690 29.72 -30.18 -62.97
N LEU A 691 29.97 -31.43 -63.34
CA LEU A 691 30.98 -32.27 -62.68
C LEU A 691 32.41 -31.69 -62.82
N GLY A 692 32.64 -30.87 -63.85
CA GLY A 692 33.88 -30.12 -64.07
C GLY A 692 33.86 -28.67 -63.55
N HIS A 693 32.84 -28.27 -62.77
CA HIS A 693 32.71 -26.89 -62.27
C HIS A 693 33.81 -26.54 -61.26
N LYS A 694 34.26 -25.27 -61.19
CA LYS A 694 35.37 -24.87 -60.30
C LYS A 694 35.04 -24.91 -58.80
N ASP A 695 33.76 -24.82 -58.44
CA ASP A 695 33.31 -24.86 -57.03
C ASP A 695 32.93 -26.30 -56.64
N PRO A 696 33.56 -26.88 -55.60
CA PRO A 696 33.31 -28.26 -55.18
C PRO A 696 31.88 -28.49 -54.67
N ARG A 697 31.21 -27.46 -54.12
CA ARG A 697 29.82 -27.58 -53.65
C ARG A 697 28.86 -27.89 -54.80
N ILE A 698 29.10 -27.27 -55.96
CA ILE A 698 28.30 -27.50 -57.17
C ILE A 698 28.59 -28.88 -57.76
N GLN A 699 29.86 -29.33 -57.76
CA GLN A 699 30.21 -30.67 -58.22
C GLN A 699 29.49 -31.75 -57.40
N GLU A 700 29.51 -31.61 -56.07
CA GLU A 700 28.85 -32.55 -55.16
C GLU A 700 27.33 -32.55 -55.37
N ALA A 701 26.71 -31.36 -55.37
CA ALA A 701 25.28 -31.22 -55.61
C ALA A 701 24.86 -31.82 -56.97
N ALA A 702 25.68 -31.66 -58.02
CA ALA A 702 25.42 -32.22 -59.34
C ALA A 702 25.48 -33.74 -59.34
N ARG A 703 26.46 -34.34 -58.65
CA ARG A 703 26.57 -35.80 -58.50
C ARG A 703 25.34 -36.36 -57.78
N GLU A 704 25.00 -35.79 -56.63
CA GLU A 704 23.81 -36.20 -55.87
C GLU A 704 22.53 -36.08 -56.70
N ALA A 705 22.35 -34.96 -57.42
CA ALA A 705 21.19 -34.72 -58.26
C ALA A 705 21.08 -35.75 -59.41
N MET A 706 22.20 -36.08 -60.06
CA MET A 706 22.23 -37.10 -61.11
C MET A 706 21.88 -38.48 -60.57
N ASP A 707 22.39 -38.84 -59.40
CA ASP A 707 22.12 -40.13 -58.77
C ASP A 707 20.63 -40.26 -58.39
N ARG A 708 20.03 -39.20 -57.83
CA ARG A 708 18.58 -39.15 -57.56
C ARG A 708 17.73 -39.32 -58.82
N ILE A 709 18.04 -38.57 -59.89
CA ILE A 709 17.30 -38.67 -61.16
C ILE A 709 17.45 -40.07 -61.77
N ARG A 710 18.66 -40.63 -61.80
CA ARG A 710 18.91 -41.98 -62.33
C ARG A 710 18.15 -43.04 -61.55
N ALA A 711 18.20 -42.98 -60.22
CA ALA A 711 17.46 -43.89 -59.36
C ALA A 711 15.94 -43.85 -59.64
N ARG A 712 15.38 -42.65 -59.81
CA ARG A 712 13.95 -42.48 -60.15
C ARG A 712 13.60 -42.96 -61.56
N VAL A 713 14.46 -42.73 -62.56
CA VAL A 713 14.25 -43.24 -63.92
C VAL A 713 14.29 -44.77 -63.94
N LEU A 714 15.22 -45.39 -63.20
CA LEU A 714 15.34 -46.84 -63.06
C LEU A 714 14.13 -47.46 -62.34
N SER A 715 13.61 -46.81 -61.29
CA SER A 715 12.42 -47.29 -60.56
C SER A 715 11.14 -47.21 -61.41
N GLN A 716 10.98 -46.16 -62.21
CA GLN A 716 9.86 -46.03 -63.15
C GLN A 716 9.92 -47.05 -64.30
N GLN A 717 11.12 -47.50 -64.69
CA GLN A 717 11.30 -48.56 -65.70
C GLN A 717 10.99 -49.97 -65.16
N THR A 718 11.21 -50.22 -63.86
CA THR A 718 10.92 -51.51 -63.20
C THR A 718 9.46 -51.66 -62.74
N GLN A 719 8.68 -50.59 -62.62
CA GLN A 719 7.24 -50.61 -62.26
C GLN A 719 6.25 -50.73 -63.43
N ARG A 720 6.70 -50.99 -64.67
CA ARG A 720 5.76 -51.29 -65.77
C ARG A 720 4.99 -52.58 -65.45
N PRO A 721 3.64 -52.60 -65.49
CA PRO A 721 2.90 -53.85 -65.27
C PRO A 721 3.26 -54.85 -66.37
N LEU A 722 3.50 -56.10 -65.98
CA LEU A 722 3.44 -57.23 -66.89
C LEU A 722 2.09 -57.16 -67.61
N LYS A 723 2.11 -56.87 -68.91
CA LYS A 723 0.96 -57.11 -69.78
C LYS A 723 0.71 -58.62 -69.77
N PHE A 724 -0.37 -59.04 -69.13
CA PHE A 724 -1.03 -60.33 -69.40
C PHE A 724 -2.43 -60.03 -69.92
#